data_AF-A0A0K8J8E1-F1
#
_entry.id   AF-A0A0K8J8E1-F1
#
_cell.length_a   1.000
_cell.length_b   1.000
_cell.length_c   1.000
_cell.angle_alpha   90.00
_cell.angle_beta   90.00
_cell.angle_gamma   90.00
#
_symmetry.space_group_name_H-M   'P 1'
#
loop_
_entity.id
_entity.type
_entity.pdbx_description
1 polymer ?
#
loop_
_entity_poly.entity_id
_entity_poly.type
_entity_poly.pdbx_seq_one_letter_code
_entity_poly.pdbx_strand_id
1 'polypeptide(L)'
;MVNDIRFKSYCWSIGTTSYRTDNFNMNIERQLALMKEFRRLPANRDKSWSGNNKFQAEYYAFLKEKNFVKGDAPRPDKDAREKTSGLKDIGLLDEGRNLTNAGLELLSISESNNFDPDNELEIPKDSYLYFKQMLKTCNDVDGKKVRPFVVFLYVISKTKYLTFDEFTYLLPLCVDKETTEKIVEKIISSRNKKINYEDIIISVLMDMDNYKNALELLQTQEISEELICKIGINRKSAKYDKPYYKIYTCLKDIVFGNEESTLEFYKATTKLSNNKVGSAWRKYFFSSLARSVIVREGKGVLNPVKILQSRDEKEFNEEFFKLMHLFKAKATLSDYFDLNRRYFKLTDIVLFEDNICKLDVLPKCYIDIVSDKLIDFAFEETNLLTENVSLEEINPHLAIDIDLLYQKLSQLLGRKITDVTSVKEAIKDDRYIRFNKLIDEKFNKGTLLLLFTHFEERNDDEIRRLVTDNADIPTIFEYVLGIAWYIISNREGDVLDYMKLSLEADLLPKTHAGGGQADIVWKYKKTQWYPEHTLLIEATLADSGNQRRMEMEPVSRHLGEYILNNPNLEAYCLFVTTYLNTNVISDFRGRRFMEYYNSSGTEYIPGMKIIPIQTSELKTLIQCDVKYKDIYRLFEQAYKTEGPAAKWYEDNIAGATNLYYAKSKDS
;
A
#
# COMPACT_ATOMS: atom_id res chain seq x y z
N MET A 1 -2.89 -31.93 -37.56
CA MET A 1 -1.90 -31.98 -36.46
C MET A 1 -2.58 -31.36 -35.24
N VAL A 2 -2.77 -32.12 -34.16
CA VAL A 2 -3.37 -31.58 -32.93
C VAL A 2 -2.34 -30.63 -32.31
N ASN A 3 -2.61 -29.32 -32.36
CA ASN A 3 -1.79 -28.32 -31.70
C ASN A 3 -1.63 -28.69 -30.22
N ASP A 4 -0.40 -28.70 -29.72
CA ASP A 4 -0.11 -29.01 -28.32
C ASP A 4 -0.78 -27.97 -27.42
N ILE A 5 -1.81 -28.38 -26.68
CA ILE A 5 -2.58 -27.51 -25.79
C ILE A 5 -1.74 -27.21 -24.56
N ARG A 6 -1.10 -26.05 -24.58
CA ARG A 6 -0.26 -25.57 -23.49
C ARG A 6 -0.80 -24.27 -22.93
N PHE A 7 -0.37 -23.96 -21.71
CA PHE A 7 -0.64 -22.68 -21.09
C PHE A 7 0.00 -21.55 -21.90
N LYS A 8 -0.82 -20.55 -22.23
CA LYS A 8 -0.42 -19.27 -22.80
C LYS A 8 -0.79 -18.19 -21.80
N SER A 9 0.12 -17.27 -21.54
CA SER A 9 -0.17 -16.17 -20.61
C SER A 9 -1.25 -15.27 -21.22
N TYR A 10 -2.22 -14.86 -20.41
CA TYR A 10 -3.34 -14.00 -20.82
C TYR A 10 -3.42 -12.72 -19.97
N CYS A 11 -2.46 -12.53 -19.05
CA CYS A 11 -2.42 -11.37 -18.19
C CYS A 11 -0.99 -10.97 -17.84
N TRP A 12 -0.84 -9.71 -17.41
CA TRP A 12 0.41 -9.14 -16.91
C TRP A 12 0.37 -8.87 -15.39
N SER A 13 1.55 -8.72 -14.80
CA SER A 13 1.76 -8.21 -13.44
C SER A 13 3.13 -7.56 -13.37
N ILE A 14 3.28 -6.44 -12.67
CA ILE A 14 4.59 -5.80 -12.49
C ILE A 14 5.34 -6.50 -11.35
N GLY A 15 6.61 -6.87 -11.54
CA GLY A 15 7.43 -7.49 -10.50
C GLY A 15 7.08 -8.96 -10.22
N THR A 16 7.46 -9.44 -9.02
CA THR A 16 7.29 -10.85 -8.64
C THR A 16 6.42 -11.05 -7.39
N THR A 17 5.54 -12.05 -7.41
CA THR A 17 4.63 -12.34 -6.28
C THR A 17 5.34 -12.78 -5.00
N SER A 18 6.61 -13.18 -5.10
CA SER A 18 7.43 -13.57 -3.94
C SER A 18 8.03 -12.38 -3.19
N TYR A 19 8.04 -11.18 -3.81
CA TYR A 19 8.54 -9.96 -3.18
C TYR A 19 7.41 -9.00 -2.87
N ARG A 20 6.58 -9.40 -1.90
CA ARG A 20 5.58 -8.54 -1.25
C ARG A 20 6.09 -8.25 0.15
N THR A 21 6.62 -7.05 0.33
CA THR A 21 7.16 -6.63 1.63
C THR A 21 6.42 -5.42 2.12
N ASP A 22 6.19 -5.37 3.43
CA ASP A 22 5.89 -4.17 4.19
C ASP A 22 6.92 -3.08 3.87
N ASN A 23 6.57 -1.81 4.04
CA ASN A 23 7.43 -0.66 3.76
C ASN A 23 8.09 -0.74 2.37
N PHE A 24 7.28 -0.97 1.34
CA PHE A 24 7.74 -1.38 0.01
C PHE A 24 8.71 -0.36 -0.61
N ASN A 25 8.40 0.93 -0.54
CA ASN A 25 9.27 1.97 -1.10
C ASN A 25 10.63 2.02 -0.38
N MET A 26 10.64 2.17 0.95
CA MET A 26 11.87 2.19 1.75
C MET A 26 12.73 0.93 1.52
N ASN A 27 12.10 -0.23 1.35
CA ASN A 27 12.82 -1.47 1.08
C ASN A 27 13.45 -1.53 -0.31
N ILE A 28 12.88 -0.87 -1.33
CA ILE A 28 13.52 -0.72 -2.65
C ILE A 28 14.81 0.11 -2.50
N GLU A 29 14.72 1.27 -1.86
CA GLU A 29 15.85 2.19 -1.67
C GLU A 29 16.98 1.52 -0.87
N ARG A 30 16.63 0.87 0.25
CA ARG A 30 17.59 0.09 1.05
C ARG A 30 18.23 -1.04 0.25
N GLN A 31 17.48 -1.72 -0.61
CA GLN A 31 18.07 -2.76 -1.47
C GLN A 31 19.03 -2.19 -2.50
N LEU A 32 18.75 -1.02 -3.08
CA LEU A 32 19.68 -0.37 -4.00
C LEU A 32 20.99 -0.01 -3.30
N ALA A 33 20.92 0.56 -2.09
CA ALA A 33 22.10 0.85 -1.27
C ALA A 33 22.91 -0.42 -0.97
N LEU A 34 22.24 -1.49 -0.53
CA LEU A 34 22.87 -2.77 -0.20
C LEU A 34 23.46 -3.46 -1.44
N MET A 35 22.78 -3.41 -2.59
CA MET A 35 23.31 -3.97 -3.84
C MET A 35 24.54 -3.19 -4.33
N LYS A 36 24.51 -1.84 -4.24
CA LYS A 36 25.66 -0.97 -4.55
C LYS A 36 26.85 -1.31 -3.66
N GLU A 37 26.63 -1.48 -2.35
CA GLU A 37 27.67 -1.90 -1.41
C GLU A 37 28.24 -3.28 -1.79
N PHE A 38 27.37 -4.27 -1.98
CA PHE A 38 27.75 -5.65 -2.30
C PHE A 38 28.55 -5.75 -3.62
N ARG A 39 28.15 -4.98 -4.64
CA ARG A 39 28.83 -4.93 -5.94
C ARG A 39 30.19 -4.24 -5.89
N ARG A 40 30.37 -3.27 -4.99
CA ARG A 40 31.63 -2.52 -4.85
C ARG A 40 32.73 -3.32 -4.15
N LEU A 41 32.38 -4.40 -3.44
CA LEU A 41 33.36 -5.31 -2.84
C LEU A 41 34.34 -5.83 -3.91
N PRO A 42 35.67 -5.72 -3.68
CA PRO A 42 36.67 -6.13 -4.68
C PRO A 42 36.50 -7.56 -5.20
N ALA A 43 36.07 -8.47 -4.34
CA ALA A 43 35.83 -9.88 -4.69
C ALA A 43 34.61 -10.10 -5.63
N ASN A 44 33.79 -9.08 -5.87
CA ASN A 44 32.51 -9.20 -6.56
C ASN A 44 32.43 -8.46 -7.90
N ARG A 45 33.41 -7.60 -8.24
CA ARG A 45 33.34 -6.67 -9.37
C ARG A 45 33.08 -7.32 -10.74
N ASP A 46 33.59 -8.53 -10.96
CA ASP A 46 33.48 -9.25 -12.24
C ASP A 46 32.60 -10.51 -12.16
N LYS A 47 31.89 -10.71 -11.03
CA LYS A 47 31.02 -11.88 -10.87
C LYS A 47 29.70 -11.69 -11.62
N SER A 48 29.46 -12.59 -12.58
CA SER A 48 28.16 -12.71 -13.22
C SER A 48 27.08 -13.13 -12.21
N TRP A 49 25.94 -12.45 -12.26
CA TRP A 49 24.76 -12.79 -11.46
C TRP A 49 23.99 -13.98 -12.03
N SER A 50 23.75 -13.96 -13.34
CA SER A 50 22.91 -14.93 -14.03
C SER A 50 23.60 -16.29 -14.11
N GLY A 51 22.87 -17.35 -13.71
CA GLY A 51 23.41 -18.72 -13.64
C GLY A 51 24.36 -18.99 -12.47
N ASN A 52 24.59 -18.02 -11.57
CA ASN A 52 25.54 -18.15 -10.48
C ASN A 52 24.85 -18.26 -9.11
N ASN A 53 24.33 -19.44 -8.79
CA ASN A 53 23.60 -19.69 -7.55
C ASN A 53 24.46 -19.44 -6.30
N LYS A 54 25.78 -19.67 -6.38
CA LYS A 54 26.71 -19.42 -5.28
C LYS A 54 26.78 -17.94 -4.95
N PHE A 55 26.97 -17.10 -5.97
CA PHE A 55 27.05 -15.64 -5.78
C PHE A 55 25.71 -15.04 -5.32
N GLN A 56 24.59 -15.57 -5.80
CA GLN A 56 23.26 -15.19 -5.31
C GLN A 56 23.07 -15.54 -3.82
N ALA A 57 23.54 -16.71 -3.38
CA ALA A 57 23.53 -17.09 -1.97
C ALA A 57 24.49 -16.24 -1.10
N GLU A 58 25.64 -15.84 -1.64
CA GLU A 58 26.55 -14.87 -1.00
C GLU A 58 25.84 -13.52 -0.75
N TYR A 59 25.02 -13.05 -1.71
CA TYR A 59 24.22 -11.83 -1.51
C TYR A 59 23.15 -12.02 -0.42
N TYR A 60 22.47 -13.16 -0.35
CA TYR A 60 21.52 -13.44 0.73
C TYR A 60 22.20 -13.36 2.12
N ALA A 61 23.39 -13.96 2.25
CA ALA A 61 24.16 -13.91 3.48
C ALA A 61 24.53 -12.46 3.86
N PHE A 62 24.93 -11.65 2.87
CA PHE A 62 25.18 -10.22 3.05
C PHE A 62 23.93 -9.45 3.51
N LEU A 63 22.76 -9.71 2.90
CA LEU A 63 21.49 -9.12 3.34
C LEU A 63 21.15 -9.49 4.80
N LYS A 64 21.46 -10.72 5.21
CA LYS A 64 21.25 -11.20 6.59
C LYS A 64 22.17 -10.47 7.57
N GLU A 65 23.45 -10.33 7.23
CA GLU A 65 24.43 -9.56 8.02
C GLU A 65 23.98 -8.11 8.24
N LYS A 66 23.35 -7.51 7.22
CA LYS A 66 22.83 -6.14 7.25
C LYS A 66 21.43 -6.03 7.86
N ASN A 67 20.92 -7.10 8.48
CA ASN A 67 19.58 -7.17 9.09
C ASN A 67 18.44 -6.80 8.13
N PHE A 68 18.63 -7.00 6.83
CA PHE A 68 17.59 -6.77 5.82
C PHE A 68 16.65 -7.98 5.69
N VAL A 69 17.17 -9.19 5.90
CA VAL A 69 16.39 -10.43 5.98
C VAL A 69 16.62 -11.10 7.34
N LYS A 70 15.65 -11.92 7.76
CA LYS A 70 15.70 -12.69 9.02
C LYS A 70 15.62 -14.19 8.73
N GLY A 71 16.24 -14.98 9.61
CA GLY A 71 16.22 -16.45 9.52
C GLY A 71 17.12 -17.04 8.43
N ASP A 72 17.08 -18.36 8.31
CA ASP A 72 17.86 -19.13 7.34
C ASP A 72 16.95 -19.65 6.23
N ALA A 73 17.16 -19.15 5.01
CA ALA A 73 16.39 -19.58 3.85
C ALA A 73 16.82 -20.98 3.39
N PRO A 74 15.88 -21.91 3.10
CA PRO A 74 16.22 -23.21 2.50
C PRO A 74 16.84 -23.09 1.10
N ARG A 75 16.53 -22.00 0.38
CA ARG A 75 17.03 -21.69 -0.97
C ARG A 75 17.52 -20.25 -1.03
N PRO A 76 18.65 -19.91 -0.37
CA PRO A 76 19.12 -18.53 -0.27
C PRO A 76 19.40 -17.91 -1.65
N ASP A 77 19.82 -18.73 -2.63
CA ASP A 77 19.99 -18.33 -4.03
C ASP A 77 18.68 -17.84 -4.67
N LYS A 78 17.56 -18.52 -4.36
CA LYS A 78 16.24 -18.19 -4.90
C LYS A 78 15.70 -16.95 -4.22
N ASP A 79 15.80 -16.89 -2.89
CA ASP A 79 15.28 -15.78 -2.11
C ASP A 79 16.01 -14.47 -2.47
N ALA A 80 17.34 -14.49 -2.62
CA ALA A 80 18.11 -13.34 -3.12
C ALA A 80 17.64 -12.85 -4.51
N ARG A 81 17.32 -13.78 -5.43
CA ARG A 81 16.75 -13.41 -6.73
C ARG A 81 15.37 -12.79 -6.58
N GLU A 82 14.50 -13.36 -5.76
CA GLU A 82 13.16 -12.81 -5.52
C GLU A 82 13.22 -11.38 -4.98
N LYS A 83 14.17 -11.07 -4.07
CA LYS A 83 14.38 -9.71 -3.56
C LYS A 83 14.79 -8.71 -4.64
N THR A 84 15.55 -9.12 -5.64
CA THR A 84 16.12 -8.20 -6.65
C THR A 84 15.37 -8.16 -7.98
N SER A 85 14.56 -9.18 -8.30
CA SER A 85 13.86 -9.27 -9.59
C SER A 85 12.94 -8.09 -9.82
N GLY A 86 12.16 -7.70 -8.80
CA GLY A 86 11.25 -6.57 -8.93
C GLY A 86 11.93 -5.25 -9.27
N LEU A 87 13.16 -5.02 -8.78
CA LEU A 87 13.95 -3.81 -9.08
C LEU A 87 14.49 -3.85 -10.51
N LYS A 88 14.86 -5.05 -11.00
CA LYS A 88 15.27 -5.26 -12.38
C LYS A 88 14.12 -5.08 -13.36
N ASP A 89 12.94 -5.62 -13.02
CA ASP A 89 11.75 -5.56 -13.89
C ASP A 89 11.32 -4.12 -14.18
N ILE A 90 11.55 -3.20 -13.24
CA ILE A 90 11.26 -1.77 -13.41
C ILE A 90 12.48 -0.93 -13.79
N GLY A 91 13.59 -1.55 -14.16
CA GLY A 91 14.76 -0.88 -14.72
C GLY A 91 15.69 -0.18 -13.72
N LEU A 92 15.55 -0.41 -12.41
CA LEU A 92 16.47 0.13 -11.40
C LEU A 92 17.76 -0.70 -11.29
N LEU A 93 17.69 -1.97 -11.68
CA LEU A 93 18.84 -2.88 -11.80
C LEU A 93 18.90 -3.44 -13.23
N ASP A 94 20.11 -3.70 -13.73
CA ASP A 94 20.31 -4.38 -15.01
C ASP A 94 20.18 -5.92 -14.89
N GLU A 95 20.32 -6.64 -16.01
CA GLU A 95 20.34 -8.11 -16.02
C GLU A 95 21.41 -8.70 -15.10
N GLY A 96 22.55 -8.02 -14.99
CA GLY A 96 23.65 -8.34 -14.11
C GLY A 96 23.40 -7.98 -12.65
N ARG A 97 22.28 -7.35 -12.27
CA ARG A 97 22.02 -6.76 -10.94
C ARG A 97 23.06 -5.73 -10.51
N ASN A 98 23.51 -4.91 -11.46
CA ASN A 98 24.16 -3.63 -11.18
C ASN A 98 23.11 -2.53 -11.18
N LEU A 99 23.37 -1.44 -10.47
CA LEU A 99 22.49 -0.27 -10.51
C LEU A 99 22.57 0.39 -11.89
N THR A 100 21.41 0.70 -12.45
CA THR A 100 21.27 1.44 -13.70
C THR A 100 21.36 2.94 -13.45
N ASN A 101 21.32 3.76 -14.51
CA ASN A 101 21.28 5.21 -14.35
C ASN A 101 20.02 5.66 -13.58
N ALA A 102 18.86 5.04 -13.86
CA ALA A 102 17.66 5.26 -13.06
C ALA A 102 17.81 4.80 -11.60
N GLY A 103 18.40 3.62 -11.36
CA GLY A 103 18.64 3.11 -10.00
C GLY A 103 19.62 3.96 -9.19
N LEU A 104 20.64 4.54 -9.84
CA LEU A 104 21.58 5.46 -9.21
C LEU A 104 20.93 6.79 -8.85
N GLU A 105 20.07 7.33 -9.72
CA GLU A 105 19.32 8.56 -9.43
C GLU A 105 18.39 8.38 -8.24
N LEU A 106 17.60 7.29 -8.22
CA LEU A 106 16.69 7.01 -7.11
C LEU A 106 17.43 6.95 -5.77
N LEU A 107 18.58 6.26 -5.77
CA LEU A 107 19.40 6.14 -4.60
C LEU A 107 20.01 7.49 -4.19
N SER A 108 20.37 8.35 -5.14
CA SER A 108 20.86 9.71 -4.85
C SER A 108 19.79 10.57 -4.17
N ILE A 109 18.53 10.51 -4.67
CA ILE A 109 17.39 11.20 -4.06
C ILE A 109 17.22 10.73 -2.60
N SER A 110 17.17 9.42 -2.38
CA SER A 110 17.05 8.82 -1.04
C SER A 110 18.22 9.17 -0.12
N GLU A 111 19.48 9.04 -0.59
CA GLU A 111 20.69 9.38 0.20
C GLU A 111 20.74 10.88 0.56
N SER A 112 20.18 11.76 -0.28
CA SER A 112 20.13 13.21 -0.03
C SER A 112 18.97 13.65 0.88
N ASN A 113 17.98 12.77 1.11
CA ASN A 113 16.74 13.06 1.82
C ASN A 113 15.99 14.31 1.27
N ASN A 114 16.14 14.61 -0.02
CA ASN A 114 15.47 15.71 -0.71
C ASN A 114 14.40 15.16 -1.66
N PHE A 115 13.17 15.09 -1.15
CA PHE A 115 12.00 14.62 -1.90
C PHE A 115 11.14 15.76 -2.44
N ASP A 116 11.53 17.02 -2.22
CA ASP A 116 10.73 18.20 -2.56
C ASP A 116 10.38 18.22 -4.05
N PRO A 117 9.11 18.49 -4.41
CA PRO A 117 8.67 18.48 -5.80
C PRO A 117 9.32 19.62 -6.60
N ASP A 118 9.86 19.28 -7.77
CA ASP A 118 10.44 20.20 -8.76
C ASP A 118 10.06 19.82 -10.21
N ASN A 119 8.91 19.19 -10.37
CA ASN A 119 8.38 18.71 -11.66
C ASN A 119 6.96 19.23 -11.91
N GLU A 120 6.51 19.13 -13.17
CA GLU A 120 5.23 19.64 -13.65
C GLU A 120 3.99 19.00 -13.02
N LEU A 121 4.14 17.85 -12.35
CA LEU A 121 3.06 17.16 -11.64
C LEU A 121 3.01 17.51 -10.15
N GLU A 122 3.96 18.31 -9.65
CA GLU A 122 4.08 18.70 -8.23
C GLU A 122 4.09 17.49 -7.27
N ILE A 123 4.64 16.36 -7.73
CA ILE A 123 4.80 15.12 -6.94
C ILE A 123 6.26 14.98 -6.45
N PRO A 124 6.52 14.18 -5.39
CA PRO A 124 7.87 13.96 -4.90
C PRO A 124 8.87 13.47 -5.96
N LYS A 125 10.14 13.82 -5.81
CA LYS A 125 11.21 13.48 -6.78
C LYS A 125 11.37 11.98 -7.03
N ASP A 126 11.35 11.18 -5.96
CA ASP A 126 11.39 9.71 -6.05
C ASP A 126 10.18 9.20 -6.83
N SER A 127 8.99 9.73 -6.50
CA SER A 127 7.73 9.36 -7.13
C SER A 127 7.68 9.76 -8.61
N TYR A 128 8.24 10.92 -8.98
CA TYR A 128 8.39 11.33 -10.38
C TYR A 128 9.35 10.41 -11.15
N LEU A 129 10.46 9.99 -10.53
CA LEU A 129 11.33 8.97 -11.13
C LEU A 129 10.59 7.64 -11.33
N TYR A 130 9.86 7.16 -10.31
CA TYR A 130 9.05 5.95 -10.43
C TYR A 130 7.98 6.09 -11.52
N PHE A 131 7.33 7.25 -11.66
CA PHE A 131 6.39 7.53 -12.74
C PHE A 131 7.04 7.32 -14.12
N LYS A 132 8.24 7.89 -14.34
CA LYS A 132 9.02 7.68 -15.57
C LYS A 132 9.40 6.21 -15.78
N GLN A 133 9.81 5.50 -14.74
CA GLN A 133 10.12 4.07 -14.84
C GLN A 133 8.88 3.23 -15.17
N MET A 134 7.72 3.54 -14.57
CA MET A 134 6.48 2.82 -14.82
C MET A 134 5.99 3.02 -16.27
N LEU A 135 6.17 4.20 -16.85
CA LEU A 135 5.87 4.48 -18.27
C LEU A 135 6.73 3.68 -19.26
N LYS A 136 7.91 3.21 -18.83
CA LYS A 136 8.85 2.43 -19.63
C LYS A 136 8.79 0.93 -19.37
N THR A 137 8.31 0.53 -18.19
CA THR A 137 8.26 -0.87 -17.76
C THR A 137 7.40 -1.67 -18.74
N CYS A 138 7.97 -2.76 -19.27
CA CYS A 138 7.34 -3.59 -20.28
C CYS A 138 7.35 -5.07 -19.87
N ASN A 139 6.21 -5.72 -20.03
CA ASN A 139 5.99 -7.14 -19.82
C ASN A 139 5.89 -7.86 -21.17
N ASP A 140 6.29 -9.13 -21.21
CA ASP A 140 6.00 -10.05 -22.30
C ASP A 140 4.86 -10.99 -21.89
N VAL A 141 3.77 -10.97 -22.65
CA VAL A 141 2.58 -11.82 -22.44
C VAL A 141 2.33 -12.65 -23.69
N ASP A 142 2.91 -13.85 -23.73
CA ASP A 142 2.82 -14.76 -24.89
C ASP A 142 3.35 -14.10 -26.19
N GLY A 143 4.46 -13.38 -26.10
CA GLY A 143 5.07 -12.63 -27.20
C GLY A 143 4.50 -11.23 -27.41
N LYS A 144 3.39 -10.87 -26.74
CA LYS A 144 2.83 -9.51 -26.77
C LYS A 144 3.58 -8.62 -25.79
N LYS A 145 4.08 -7.49 -26.27
CA LYS A 145 4.74 -6.48 -25.44
C LYS A 145 3.68 -5.57 -24.85
N VAL A 146 3.74 -5.34 -23.55
CA VAL A 146 2.71 -4.58 -22.82
C VAL A 146 3.40 -3.67 -21.83
N ARG A 147 3.12 -2.36 -21.87
CA ARG A 147 3.51 -1.40 -20.84
C ARG A 147 2.35 -1.25 -19.84
N PRO A 148 2.35 -1.96 -18.71
CA PRO A 148 1.14 -2.11 -17.92
C PRO A 148 0.61 -0.80 -17.33
N PHE A 149 1.51 0.11 -16.97
CA PHE A 149 1.12 1.41 -16.43
C PHE A 149 0.55 2.33 -17.50
N VAL A 150 1.10 2.31 -18.72
CA VAL A 150 0.54 3.07 -19.87
C VAL A 150 -0.86 2.58 -20.21
N VAL A 151 -1.05 1.25 -20.23
CA VAL A 151 -2.37 0.62 -20.41
C VAL A 151 -3.34 1.07 -19.31
N PHE A 152 -2.91 1.08 -18.05
CA PHE A 152 -3.71 1.59 -16.94
C PHE A 152 -4.13 3.05 -17.14
N LEU A 153 -3.19 3.93 -17.47
CA LEU A 153 -3.44 5.35 -17.69
C LEU A 153 -4.43 5.57 -18.86
N TYR A 154 -4.31 4.78 -19.93
CA TYR A 154 -5.28 4.79 -21.02
C TYR A 154 -6.67 4.35 -20.53
N VAL A 155 -6.78 3.19 -19.88
CA VAL A 155 -8.05 2.65 -19.41
C VAL A 155 -8.73 3.63 -18.45
N ILE A 156 -8.00 4.16 -17.47
CA ILE A 156 -8.58 5.06 -16.46
C ILE A 156 -8.98 6.41 -17.03
N SER A 157 -8.30 6.90 -18.07
CA SER A 157 -8.74 8.11 -18.79
C SER A 157 -10.11 7.93 -19.44
N LYS A 158 -10.43 6.71 -19.89
CA LYS A 158 -11.73 6.39 -20.52
C LYS A 158 -12.80 6.03 -19.50
N THR A 159 -12.44 5.39 -18.39
CA THR A 159 -13.39 4.93 -17.35
C THR A 159 -13.51 5.87 -16.14
N LYS A 160 -12.68 6.91 -16.04
CA LYS A 160 -12.52 7.87 -14.92
C LYS A 160 -11.98 7.29 -13.61
N TYR A 161 -12.38 6.06 -13.29
CA TYR A 161 -11.91 5.28 -12.15
C TYR A 161 -11.99 3.79 -12.51
N LEU A 162 -11.42 2.93 -11.68
CA LEU A 162 -11.64 1.48 -11.69
C LEU A 162 -12.08 1.04 -10.30
N THR A 163 -13.04 0.14 -10.17
CA THR A 163 -13.27 -0.56 -8.89
C THR A 163 -12.10 -1.50 -8.59
N PHE A 164 -11.93 -1.92 -7.35
CA PHE A 164 -10.90 -2.91 -7.01
C PHE A 164 -11.08 -4.23 -7.78
N ASP A 165 -12.32 -4.64 -8.05
CA ASP A 165 -12.60 -5.83 -8.90
C ASP A 165 -12.18 -5.59 -10.35
N GLU A 166 -12.48 -4.42 -10.94
CA GLU A 166 -12.06 -4.07 -12.30
C GLU A 166 -10.52 -3.99 -12.41
N PHE A 167 -9.86 -3.36 -11.42
CA PHE A 167 -8.40 -3.29 -11.33
C PHE A 167 -7.77 -4.67 -11.14
N THR A 168 -8.39 -5.55 -10.35
CA THR A 168 -7.90 -6.91 -10.09
C THR A 168 -8.07 -7.81 -11.30
N TYR A 169 -9.28 -7.84 -11.85
CA TYR A 169 -9.71 -8.93 -12.73
C TYR A 169 -9.73 -8.56 -14.21
N LEU A 170 -9.86 -7.28 -14.54
CA LEU A 170 -10.02 -6.85 -15.93
C LEU A 170 -8.78 -6.14 -16.46
N LEU A 171 -8.23 -5.18 -15.71
CA LEU A 171 -7.07 -4.42 -16.14
C LEU A 171 -5.87 -5.30 -16.56
N PRO A 172 -5.50 -6.37 -15.83
CA PRO A 172 -4.39 -7.23 -16.25
C PRO A 172 -4.61 -8.01 -17.55
N LEU A 173 -5.86 -8.13 -18.00
CA LEU A 173 -6.21 -8.82 -19.25
C LEU A 173 -5.97 -7.94 -20.50
N CYS A 174 -5.73 -6.64 -20.32
CA CYS A 174 -5.39 -5.70 -21.39
C CYS A 174 -3.96 -5.97 -21.92
N VAL A 175 -3.82 -6.96 -22.82
CA VAL A 175 -2.53 -7.46 -23.33
C VAL A 175 -2.20 -7.00 -24.76
N ASP A 176 -3.16 -6.39 -25.43
CA ASP A 176 -3.03 -5.75 -26.74
C ASP A 176 -4.14 -4.71 -26.91
N LYS A 177 -4.11 -3.98 -28.03
CA LYS A 177 -5.07 -2.92 -28.34
C LYS A 177 -6.52 -3.44 -28.38
N GLU A 178 -6.76 -4.53 -29.11
CA GLU A 178 -8.10 -5.11 -29.29
C GLU A 178 -8.73 -5.51 -27.95
N THR A 179 -7.99 -6.24 -27.12
CA THR A 179 -8.45 -6.70 -25.81
C THR A 179 -8.68 -5.52 -24.87
N THR A 180 -7.84 -4.48 -24.95
CA THR A 180 -7.96 -3.27 -24.13
C THR A 180 -9.20 -2.47 -24.47
N GLU A 181 -9.45 -2.21 -25.75
CA GLU A 181 -10.66 -1.51 -26.23
C GLU A 181 -11.93 -2.27 -25.80
N LYS A 182 -11.94 -3.60 -25.99
CA LYS A 182 -13.02 -4.48 -25.55
C LYS A 182 -13.26 -4.41 -24.03
N ILE A 183 -12.21 -4.38 -23.22
CA ILE A 183 -12.33 -4.28 -21.76
C ILE A 183 -12.89 -2.92 -21.35
N VAL A 184 -12.42 -1.82 -21.95
CA VAL A 184 -12.93 -0.47 -21.70
C VAL A 184 -14.44 -0.40 -22.00
N GLU A 185 -14.86 -0.87 -23.17
CA GLU A 185 -16.28 -0.91 -23.56
C GLU A 185 -17.13 -1.72 -22.57
N LYS A 186 -16.63 -2.89 -22.14
CA LYS A 186 -17.35 -3.76 -21.21
C LYS A 186 -17.42 -3.18 -19.80
N ILE A 187 -16.39 -2.48 -19.33
CA ILE A 187 -16.41 -1.75 -18.05
C ILE A 187 -17.46 -0.63 -18.09
N ILE A 188 -17.49 0.16 -19.16
CA ILE A 188 -18.46 1.25 -19.31
C ILE A 188 -19.89 0.68 -19.38
N SER A 189 -20.08 -0.43 -20.11
CA SER A 189 -21.38 -1.07 -20.27
C SER A 189 -21.86 -1.75 -18.98
N SER A 190 -20.98 -2.42 -18.23
CA SER A 190 -21.33 -3.12 -16.99
C SER A 190 -21.88 -2.18 -15.92
N ARG A 191 -21.31 -0.98 -15.82
CA ARG A 191 -21.74 0.10 -14.91
C ARG A 191 -23.17 0.58 -15.21
N ASN A 192 -23.62 0.45 -16.45
CA ASN A 192 -24.92 0.94 -16.90
C ASN A 192 -26.04 -0.12 -16.90
N LYS A 193 -25.73 -1.44 -16.74
CA LYS A 193 -26.62 -2.54 -16.28
C LYS A 193 -25.99 -3.94 -16.52
N LYS A 194 -26.01 -4.80 -15.48
CA LYS A 194 -26.10 -6.28 -15.49
C LYS A 194 -24.96 -7.15 -16.06
N ILE A 195 -23.78 -6.63 -16.41
CA ILE A 195 -22.65 -7.51 -16.80
C ILE A 195 -21.74 -7.75 -15.59
N ASN A 196 -21.55 -9.02 -15.23
CA ASN A 196 -20.59 -9.43 -14.22
C ASN A 196 -19.19 -9.50 -14.85
N TYR A 197 -18.16 -9.04 -14.14
CA TYR A 197 -16.78 -9.11 -14.59
C TYR A 197 -16.33 -10.55 -14.90
N GLU A 198 -16.97 -11.56 -14.29
CA GLU A 198 -16.72 -12.98 -14.57
C GLU A 198 -17.01 -13.35 -16.03
N ASP A 199 -18.08 -12.81 -16.62
CA ASP A 199 -18.41 -13.02 -18.03
C ASP A 199 -17.38 -12.36 -18.96
N ILE A 200 -16.80 -11.25 -18.52
CA ILE A 200 -15.73 -10.56 -19.23
C ILE A 200 -14.48 -11.42 -19.26
N ILE A 201 -14.06 -11.95 -18.10
CA ILE A 201 -12.90 -12.87 -17.98
C ILE A 201 -13.10 -14.08 -18.89
N ILE A 202 -14.27 -14.74 -18.80
CA ILE A 202 -14.58 -15.90 -19.65
C ILE A 202 -14.51 -15.54 -21.12
N SER A 203 -15.09 -14.42 -21.53
CA SER A 203 -15.03 -14.00 -22.93
C SER A 203 -13.59 -13.82 -23.42
N VAL A 204 -12.70 -13.23 -22.63
CA VAL A 204 -11.28 -13.08 -23.01
C VAL A 204 -10.60 -14.44 -23.14
N LEU A 205 -10.81 -15.35 -22.18
CA LEU A 205 -10.21 -16.68 -22.24
C LEU A 205 -10.72 -17.50 -23.43
N MET A 206 -12.04 -17.46 -23.68
CA MET A 206 -12.67 -18.22 -24.75
C MET A 206 -12.35 -17.70 -26.16
N ASP A 207 -11.84 -16.47 -26.29
CA ASP A 207 -11.35 -15.95 -27.57
C ASP A 207 -9.99 -16.55 -27.97
N MET A 208 -9.23 -17.10 -27.01
CA MET A 208 -7.91 -17.68 -27.25
C MET A 208 -8.00 -19.07 -27.88
N ASP A 209 -7.14 -19.33 -28.87
CA ASP A 209 -7.14 -20.59 -29.63
C ASP A 209 -6.91 -21.84 -28.75
N ASN A 210 -6.02 -21.77 -27.76
CA ASN A 210 -5.75 -22.91 -26.88
C ASN A 210 -6.97 -23.28 -26.02
N TYR A 211 -7.82 -22.32 -25.64
CA TYR A 211 -9.07 -22.57 -24.91
C TYR A 211 -10.17 -23.10 -25.84
N LYS A 212 -10.29 -22.56 -27.06
CA LYS A 212 -11.21 -23.07 -28.10
C LYS A 212 -10.92 -24.54 -28.41
N ASN A 213 -9.65 -24.85 -28.68
CA ASN A 213 -9.19 -26.22 -28.96
C ASN A 213 -9.40 -27.16 -27.76
N ALA A 214 -9.18 -26.68 -26.53
CA ALA A 214 -9.39 -27.48 -25.32
C ALA A 214 -10.86 -27.80 -25.09
N LEU A 215 -11.75 -26.83 -25.30
CA LEU A 215 -13.20 -27.05 -25.22
C LEU A 215 -13.66 -28.03 -26.30
N GLU A 216 -13.17 -27.90 -27.54
CA GLU A 216 -13.49 -28.83 -28.62
C GLU A 216 -13.08 -30.27 -28.28
N LEU A 217 -11.89 -30.47 -27.69
CA LEU A 217 -11.47 -31.80 -27.22
C LEU A 217 -12.39 -32.33 -26.12
N LEU A 218 -12.80 -31.50 -25.17
CA LEU A 218 -13.75 -31.90 -24.11
C LEU A 218 -15.12 -32.31 -24.69
N GLN A 219 -15.52 -31.73 -25.82
CA GLN A 219 -16.80 -32.02 -26.49
C GLN A 219 -16.76 -33.26 -27.39
N THR A 220 -15.59 -33.65 -27.90
CA THR A 220 -15.47 -34.65 -28.97
C THR A 220 -14.80 -35.95 -28.53
N GLN A 221 -14.00 -35.93 -27.46
CA GLN A 221 -13.26 -37.09 -26.97
C GLN A 221 -13.96 -37.77 -25.79
N GLU A 222 -13.65 -39.05 -25.59
CA GLU A 222 -14.09 -39.77 -24.40
C GLU A 222 -13.45 -39.18 -23.12
N ILE A 223 -14.27 -38.98 -22.10
CA ILE A 223 -13.83 -38.35 -20.85
C ILE A 223 -12.92 -39.30 -20.08
N SER A 224 -11.70 -38.84 -19.81
CA SER A 224 -10.70 -39.52 -19.00
C SER A 224 -9.97 -38.54 -18.08
N GLU A 225 -9.27 -39.06 -17.06
CA GLU A 225 -8.42 -38.23 -16.20
C GLU A 225 -7.34 -37.49 -17.01
N GLU A 226 -6.76 -38.15 -18.01
CA GLU A 226 -5.76 -37.57 -18.91
C GLU A 226 -6.34 -36.43 -19.74
N LEU A 227 -7.56 -36.60 -20.27
CA LEU A 227 -8.24 -35.54 -21.00
C LEU A 227 -8.50 -34.31 -20.10
N ILE A 228 -9.02 -34.51 -18.88
CA ILE A 228 -9.25 -33.41 -17.93
C ILE A 228 -7.96 -32.68 -17.57
N CYS A 229 -6.86 -33.42 -17.38
CA CYS A 229 -5.55 -32.80 -17.13
C CYS A 229 -5.05 -31.99 -18.34
N LYS A 230 -5.33 -32.45 -19.57
CA LYS A 230 -4.94 -31.77 -20.82
C LYS A 230 -5.74 -30.49 -21.04
N ILE A 231 -7.07 -30.57 -20.96
CA ILE A 231 -7.95 -29.40 -21.13
C ILE A 231 -7.84 -28.43 -19.96
N GLY A 232 -7.25 -28.85 -18.84
CA GLY A 232 -7.07 -27.99 -17.68
C GLY A 232 -6.07 -26.86 -17.90
N ILE A 233 -5.15 -26.96 -18.88
CA ILE A 233 -4.20 -25.90 -19.24
C ILE A 233 -3.42 -25.41 -17.98
N ASN A 234 -2.86 -26.33 -17.21
CA ASN A 234 -2.09 -25.96 -16.01
C ASN A 234 -0.77 -25.26 -16.36
N ARG A 235 -0.48 -24.14 -15.70
CA ARG A 235 0.78 -23.38 -15.88
C ARG A 235 2.04 -24.14 -15.45
N LYS A 236 1.96 -24.98 -14.40
CA LYS A 236 3.14 -25.67 -13.82
C LYS A 236 3.24 -27.11 -14.29
N SER A 237 2.16 -27.88 -14.13
CA SER A 237 2.10 -29.28 -14.52
C SER A 237 0.66 -29.74 -14.64
N ALA A 238 0.35 -30.47 -15.71
CA ALA A 238 -0.96 -31.07 -15.92
C ALA A 238 -1.39 -31.98 -14.75
N LYS A 239 -0.44 -32.60 -14.02
CA LYS A 239 -0.73 -33.47 -12.86
C LYS A 239 -1.48 -32.75 -11.73
N TYR A 240 -1.33 -31.43 -11.61
CA TYR A 240 -2.06 -30.66 -10.60
C TYR A 240 -3.56 -30.57 -10.88
N ASP A 241 -3.99 -30.87 -12.10
CA ASP A 241 -5.40 -30.84 -12.48
C ASP A 241 -6.11 -32.21 -12.32
N LYS A 242 -5.41 -33.28 -11.90
CA LYS A 242 -6.01 -34.59 -11.61
C LYS A 242 -7.28 -34.53 -10.74
N PRO A 243 -7.34 -33.73 -9.65
CA PRO A 243 -8.54 -33.65 -8.81
C PRO A 243 -9.80 -33.19 -9.57
N TYR A 244 -9.66 -32.47 -10.69
CA TYR A 244 -10.81 -32.04 -11.50
C TYR A 244 -11.56 -33.20 -12.14
N TYR A 245 -10.90 -34.33 -12.41
CA TYR A 245 -11.60 -35.51 -12.94
C TYR A 245 -12.63 -36.04 -11.95
N LYS A 246 -12.28 -36.07 -10.65
CA LYS A 246 -13.24 -36.47 -9.61
C LYS A 246 -14.34 -35.42 -9.42
N ILE A 247 -14.02 -34.13 -9.57
CA ILE A 247 -15.04 -33.07 -9.55
C ILE A 247 -16.02 -33.22 -10.72
N TYR A 248 -15.49 -33.42 -11.93
CA TYR A 248 -16.28 -33.60 -13.15
C TYR A 248 -17.24 -34.78 -13.02
N THR A 249 -16.72 -35.95 -12.66
CA THR A 249 -17.54 -37.17 -12.52
C THR A 249 -18.64 -37.00 -11.49
N CYS A 250 -18.31 -36.54 -10.28
CA CYS A 250 -19.34 -36.30 -9.26
C CYS A 250 -20.40 -35.28 -9.68
N LEU A 251 -20.02 -34.22 -10.41
CA LEU A 251 -21.00 -33.27 -10.93
C LEU A 251 -21.88 -33.90 -12.02
N LYS A 252 -21.31 -34.69 -12.92
CA LYS A 252 -22.05 -35.41 -13.96
C LYS A 252 -23.08 -36.37 -13.34
N ASP A 253 -22.69 -37.09 -12.28
CA ASP A 253 -23.56 -38.01 -11.54
C ASP A 253 -24.70 -37.28 -10.81
N ILE A 254 -24.41 -36.11 -10.23
CA ILE A 254 -25.42 -35.27 -9.57
C ILE A 254 -26.47 -34.78 -10.58
N VAL A 255 -26.03 -34.35 -11.77
CA VAL A 255 -26.87 -33.74 -12.82
C VAL A 255 -27.67 -34.77 -13.60
N PHE A 256 -27.03 -35.86 -14.06
CA PHE A 256 -27.66 -36.84 -14.95
C PHE A 256 -27.91 -38.21 -14.29
N GLY A 257 -27.09 -38.62 -13.31
CA GLY A 257 -27.12 -39.96 -12.73
C GLY A 257 -28.11 -40.16 -11.57
N ASN A 258 -28.69 -39.07 -11.05
CA ASN A 258 -29.50 -39.05 -9.83
C ASN A 258 -28.80 -39.62 -8.57
N GLU A 259 -27.47 -39.74 -8.58
CA GLU A 259 -26.69 -40.25 -7.45
C GLU A 259 -26.46 -39.16 -6.39
N GLU A 260 -26.36 -39.56 -5.11
CA GLU A 260 -25.99 -38.67 -4.01
C GLU A 260 -24.46 -38.63 -3.87
N SER A 261 -23.83 -37.78 -4.69
CA SER A 261 -22.36 -37.59 -4.70
C SER A 261 -21.92 -36.26 -4.09
N THR A 262 -22.80 -35.55 -3.38
CA THR A 262 -22.56 -34.17 -2.93
C THR A 262 -21.38 -34.06 -1.96
N LEU A 263 -21.24 -35.01 -1.04
CA LEU A 263 -20.14 -35.04 -0.09
C LEU A 263 -18.81 -35.37 -0.78
N GLU A 264 -18.82 -36.28 -1.74
CA GLU A 264 -17.66 -36.70 -2.55
C GLU A 264 -17.18 -35.54 -3.41
N PHE A 265 -18.11 -34.81 -4.03
CA PHE A 265 -17.83 -33.56 -4.73
C PHE A 265 -17.17 -32.54 -3.81
N TYR A 266 -17.75 -32.29 -2.62
CA TYR A 266 -17.15 -31.38 -1.63
C TYR A 266 -15.71 -31.78 -1.30
N LYS A 267 -15.48 -33.06 -0.96
CA LYS A 267 -14.14 -33.59 -0.67
C LYS A 267 -13.19 -33.40 -1.85
N ALA A 268 -13.64 -33.64 -3.09
CA ALA A 268 -12.81 -33.46 -4.28
C ALA A 268 -12.32 -32.01 -4.43
N THR A 269 -13.16 -31.01 -4.14
CA THR A 269 -12.73 -29.59 -4.18
C THR A 269 -11.63 -29.26 -3.16
N THR A 270 -11.54 -29.99 -2.05
CA THR A 270 -10.48 -29.80 -1.03
C THR A 270 -9.14 -30.38 -1.44
N LYS A 271 -9.10 -31.21 -2.50
CA LYS A 271 -7.88 -31.82 -3.04
C LYS A 271 -7.22 -30.95 -4.12
N LEU A 272 -7.86 -29.87 -4.54
CA LEU A 272 -7.26 -28.91 -5.46
C LEU A 272 -6.04 -28.24 -4.83
N SER A 273 -4.93 -28.18 -5.57
CA SER A 273 -3.64 -27.70 -5.06
C SER A 273 -3.63 -26.21 -4.72
N ASN A 274 -4.49 -25.42 -5.37
CA ASN A 274 -4.69 -24.01 -5.06
C ASN A 274 -5.92 -23.84 -4.16
N ASN A 275 -5.69 -23.46 -2.90
CA ASN A 275 -6.75 -23.26 -1.90
C ASN A 275 -7.77 -22.20 -2.30
N LYS A 276 -7.37 -21.12 -2.99
CA LYS A 276 -8.30 -20.08 -3.48
C LYS A 276 -9.26 -20.66 -4.52
N VAL A 277 -8.75 -21.49 -5.43
CA VAL A 277 -9.56 -22.17 -6.45
C VAL A 277 -10.53 -23.14 -5.82
N GLY A 278 -10.06 -24.01 -4.91
CA GLY A 278 -10.94 -24.92 -4.18
C GLY A 278 -12.01 -24.20 -3.36
N SER A 279 -11.66 -23.07 -2.74
CA SER A 279 -12.61 -22.21 -2.02
C SER A 279 -13.66 -21.61 -2.95
N ALA A 280 -13.27 -21.17 -4.15
CA ALA A 280 -14.19 -20.65 -5.16
C ALA A 280 -15.23 -21.71 -5.60
N TRP A 281 -14.78 -22.93 -5.89
CA TRP A 281 -15.70 -24.05 -6.18
C TRP A 281 -16.71 -24.26 -5.04
N ARG A 282 -16.23 -24.28 -3.79
CA ARG A 282 -17.12 -24.48 -2.64
C ARG A 282 -18.13 -23.34 -2.46
N LYS A 283 -17.68 -22.09 -2.53
CA LYS A 283 -18.55 -20.90 -2.39
C LYS A 283 -19.60 -20.83 -3.50
N TYR A 284 -19.25 -21.23 -4.71
CA TYR A 284 -20.16 -21.19 -5.84
C TYR A 284 -21.27 -22.25 -5.71
N PHE A 285 -20.90 -23.48 -5.33
CA PHE A 285 -21.84 -24.60 -5.33
C PHE A 285 -22.59 -24.82 -4.02
N PHE A 286 -22.06 -24.45 -2.86
CA PHE A 286 -22.63 -24.87 -1.57
C PHE A 286 -23.20 -23.68 -0.79
N SER A 287 -24.43 -23.81 -0.30
CA SER A 287 -25.05 -22.87 0.64
C SER A 287 -24.47 -23.00 2.07
N SER A 288 -23.90 -24.16 2.40
CA SER A 288 -23.20 -24.43 3.66
C SER A 288 -21.95 -25.28 3.45
N LEU A 289 -20.86 -24.89 4.13
CA LEU A 289 -19.58 -25.62 4.12
C LEU A 289 -19.44 -26.61 5.30
N ALA A 290 -20.44 -26.67 6.18
CA ALA A 290 -20.42 -27.57 7.32
C ALA A 290 -20.65 -29.01 6.86
N ARG A 291 -19.65 -29.88 7.08
CA ARG A 291 -19.71 -31.27 6.62
C ARG A 291 -20.93 -32.03 7.14
N SER A 292 -21.36 -31.77 8.38
CA SER A 292 -22.57 -32.36 8.97
C SER A 292 -23.85 -31.96 8.22
N VAL A 293 -23.92 -30.70 7.77
CA VAL A 293 -25.05 -30.18 6.98
C VAL A 293 -25.05 -30.82 5.60
N ILE A 294 -23.89 -30.89 4.93
CA ILE A 294 -23.75 -31.52 3.61
C ILE A 294 -24.18 -33.01 3.66
N VAL A 295 -23.78 -33.75 4.69
CA VAL A 295 -24.20 -35.15 4.88
C VAL A 295 -25.71 -35.27 5.08
N ARG A 296 -26.30 -34.35 5.85
CA ARG A 296 -27.74 -34.39 6.19
C ARG A 296 -28.64 -33.97 5.03
N GLU A 297 -28.24 -32.94 4.29
CA GLU A 297 -29.08 -32.29 3.27
C GLU A 297 -28.79 -32.77 1.84
N GLY A 298 -27.66 -33.46 1.61
CA GLY A 298 -27.30 -33.99 0.30
C GLY A 298 -27.36 -32.90 -0.78
N LYS A 299 -28.01 -33.18 -1.91
CA LYS A 299 -28.23 -32.19 -2.99
C LYS A 299 -28.93 -30.90 -2.54
N GLY A 300 -29.69 -30.90 -1.44
CA GLY A 300 -30.38 -29.71 -0.93
C GLY A 300 -29.45 -28.58 -0.49
N VAL A 301 -28.17 -28.89 -0.22
CA VAL A 301 -27.15 -27.88 0.12
C VAL A 301 -26.59 -27.17 -1.12
N LEU A 302 -26.92 -27.62 -2.33
CA LEU A 302 -26.36 -27.07 -3.57
C LEU A 302 -27.12 -25.82 -4.02
N ASN A 303 -26.39 -24.77 -4.35
CA ASN A 303 -26.93 -23.55 -4.95
C ASN A 303 -27.45 -23.85 -6.37
N PRO A 304 -28.54 -23.20 -6.82
CA PRO A 304 -29.11 -23.40 -8.15
C PRO A 304 -28.25 -22.71 -9.23
N VAL A 305 -27.12 -23.31 -9.55
CA VAL A 305 -26.14 -22.79 -10.53
C VAL A 305 -26.35 -23.39 -11.93
N LYS A 306 -25.92 -22.68 -12.97
CA LYS A 306 -26.21 -23.01 -14.38
C LYS A 306 -25.84 -24.44 -14.79
N ILE A 307 -24.65 -24.92 -14.41
CA ILE A 307 -24.19 -26.29 -14.71
C ILE A 307 -25.08 -27.38 -14.11
N LEU A 308 -25.78 -27.12 -13.00
CA LEU A 308 -26.70 -28.10 -12.41
C LEU A 308 -28.05 -28.18 -13.17
N GLN A 309 -28.28 -27.24 -14.10
CA GLN A 309 -29.48 -27.15 -14.92
C GLN A 309 -29.21 -27.55 -16.38
N SER A 310 -28.01 -28.06 -16.68
CA SER A 310 -27.61 -28.47 -18.04
C SER A 310 -28.53 -29.56 -18.59
N ARG A 311 -28.95 -29.39 -19.84
CA ARG A 311 -29.92 -30.28 -20.50
C ARG A 311 -29.28 -31.49 -21.16
N ASP A 312 -28.03 -31.35 -21.55
CA ASP A 312 -27.24 -32.39 -22.22
C ASP A 312 -25.76 -32.29 -21.85
N GLU A 313 -24.98 -33.29 -22.26
CA GLU A 313 -23.55 -33.34 -21.96
C GLU A 313 -22.77 -32.19 -22.60
N LYS A 314 -23.23 -31.63 -23.72
CA LYS A 314 -22.54 -30.53 -24.38
C LYS A 314 -22.63 -29.26 -23.54
N GLU A 315 -23.83 -28.90 -23.08
CA GLU A 315 -24.05 -27.77 -22.18
C GLU A 315 -23.30 -27.97 -20.85
N PHE A 316 -23.33 -29.18 -20.29
CA PHE A 316 -22.59 -29.50 -19.07
C PHE A 316 -21.08 -29.30 -19.23
N ASN A 317 -20.51 -29.80 -20.35
CA ASN A 317 -19.08 -29.69 -20.64
C ASN A 317 -18.64 -28.23 -20.81
N GLU A 318 -19.45 -27.43 -21.52
CA GLU A 318 -19.19 -26.00 -21.70
C GLU A 318 -19.20 -25.25 -20.37
N GLU A 319 -20.17 -25.50 -19.50
CA GLU A 319 -20.27 -24.82 -18.22
C GLU A 319 -19.21 -25.30 -17.21
N PHE A 320 -18.87 -26.60 -17.21
CA PHE A 320 -17.77 -27.12 -16.43
C PHE A 320 -16.44 -26.46 -16.82
N PHE A 321 -16.18 -26.38 -18.13
CA PHE A 321 -14.96 -25.78 -18.67
C PHE A 321 -14.85 -24.30 -18.27
N LYS A 322 -15.94 -23.53 -18.43
CA LYS A 322 -15.99 -22.13 -18.01
C LYS A 322 -15.69 -21.98 -16.51
N LEU A 323 -16.38 -22.72 -15.65
CA LEU A 323 -16.18 -22.61 -14.19
C LEU A 323 -14.75 -22.97 -13.78
N MET A 324 -14.20 -24.05 -14.34
CA MET A 324 -12.82 -24.48 -14.09
C MET A 324 -11.82 -23.36 -14.41
N HIS A 325 -11.93 -22.76 -15.59
CA HIS A 325 -10.99 -21.73 -16.02
C HIS A 325 -11.23 -20.38 -15.35
N LEU A 326 -12.49 -19.99 -15.10
CA LEU A 326 -12.84 -18.78 -14.36
C LEU A 326 -12.20 -18.79 -12.97
N PHE A 327 -12.36 -19.86 -12.19
CA PHE A 327 -11.82 -19.91 -10.83
C PHE A 327 -10.29 -19.94 -10.82
N LYS A 328 -9.65 -20.61 -11.79
CA LYS A 328 -8.19 -20.58 -11.96
C LYS A 328 -7.69 -19.17 -12.32
N ALA A 329 -8.40 -18.47 -13.20
CA ALA A 329 -8.07 -17.11 -13.60
C ALA A 329 -8.26 -16.11 -12.47
N LYS A 330 -9.40 -16.12 -11.77
CA LYS A 330 -9.64 -15.26 -10.59
C LYS A 330 -8.58 -15.47 -9.51
N ALA A 331 -8.18 -16.71 -9.24
CA ALA A 331 -7.12 -16.97 -8.26
C ALA A 331 -5.79 -16.30 -8.68
N THR A 332 -5.41 -16.45 -9.96
CA THR A 332 -4.19 -15.87 -10.51
C THR A 332 -4.22 -14.34 -10.50
N LEU A 333 -5.30 -13.74 -11.01
CA LEU A 333 -5.51 -12.29 -11.06
C LEU A 333 -5.54 -11.67 -9.65
N SER A 334 -6.18 -12.34 -8.69
CA SER A 334 -6.19 -11.90 -7.28
C SER A 334 -4.81 -11.88 -6.64
N ASP A 335 -3.88 -12.72 -7.09
CA ASP A 335 -2.50 -12.69 -6.62
C ASP A 335 -1.73 -11.49 -7.19
N TYR A 336 -2.20 -10.87 -8.27
CA TYR A 336 -1.52 -9.75 -8.92
C TYR A 336 -2.02 -8.38 -8.45
N PHE A 337 -3.20 -8.31 -7.84
CA PHE A 337 -3.78 -7.07 -7.30
C PHE A 337 -2.79 -6.31 -6.40
N ASP A 338 -2.35 -6.95 -5.31
CA ASP A 338 -1.49 -6.32 -4.31
C ASP A 338 -0.18 -5.81 -4.93
N LEU A 339 0.40 -6.62 -5.83
CA LEU A 339 1.67 -6.31 -6.44
C LEU A 339 1.55 -5.12 -7.40
N ASN A 340 0.58 -5.12 -8.31
CA ASN A 340 0.32 -4.00 -9.22
C ASN A 340 0.00 -2.72 -8.43
N ARG A 341 -0.81 -2.84 -7.37
CA ARG A 341 -1.14 -1.72 -6.47
C ARG A 341 0.13 -1.12 -5.84
N ARG A 342 1.03 -1.94 -5.29
CA ARG A 342 2.28 -1.46 -4.67
C ARG A 342 3.15 -0.68 -5.65
N TYR A 343 3.35 -1.19 -6.87
CA TYR A 343 4.14 -0.48 -7.88
C TYR A 343 3.47 0.81 -8.37
N PHE A 344 2.15 0.81 -8.54
CA PHE A 344 1.44 2.01 -8.99
C PHE A 344 1.46 3.09 -7.90
N LYS A 345 1.37 2.70 -6.63
CA LYS A 345 1.50 3.62 -5.49
C LYS A 345 2.85 4.34 -5.43
N LEU A 346 3.94 3.72 -5.91
CA LEU A 346 5.25 4.38 -5.94
C LEU A 346 5.28 5.67 -6.75
N THR A 347 4.34 5.84 -7.68
CA THR A 347 4.26 7.03 -8.53
C THR A 347 3.62 8.23 -7.85
N ASP A 348 2.95 8.03 -6.70
CA ASP A 348 2.12 9.04 -6.02
C ASP A 348 1.12 9.80 -6.90
N ILE A 349 0.73 9.25 -8.06
CA ILE A 349 -0.33 9.80 -8.90
C ILE A 349 -1.64 9.00 -8.85
N VAL A 350 -1.63 7.83 -8.21
CA VAL A 350 -2.75 6.88 -8.16
C VAL A 350 -3.28 6.75 -6.74
N LEU A 351 -4.56 7.06 -6.57
CA LEU A 351 -5.31 6.96 -5.33
C LEU A 351 -6.03 5.62 -5.24
N PHE A 352 -5.84 4.88 -4.14
CA PHE A 352 -6.53 3.63 -3.84
C PHE A 352 -7.39 3.81 -2.58
N GLU A 353 -8.57 4.40 -2.73
CA GLU A 353 -9.51 4.74 -1.66
C GLU A 353 -10.92 4.28 -2.02
N ASP A 354 -11.80 4.06 -1.04
CA ASP A 354 -13.23 3.76 -1.25
C ASP A 354 -13.53 2.57 -2.20
N ASN A 355 -12.70 1.52 -2.17
CA ASN A 355 -12.76 0.37 -3.09
C ASN A 355 -12.64 0.74 -4.59
N ILE A 356 -12.09 1.92 -4.88
CA ILE A 356 -11.79 2.39 -6.23
C ILE A 356 -10.33 2.81 -6.37
N CYS A 357 -9.88 2.83 -7.61
CA CYS A 357 -8.60 3.33 -8.07
C CYS A 357 -8.88 4.51 -9.01
N LYS A 358 -8.26 5.67 -8.76
CA LYS A 358 -8.40 6.91 -9.56
C LYS A 358 -7.08 7.68 -9.57
N LEU A 359 -6.95 8.66 -10.46
CA LEU A 359 -5.81 9.56 -10.47
C LEU A 359 -6.02 10.74 -9.50
N ASP A 360 -4.93 11.24 -8.92
CA ASP A 360 -4.94 12.51 -8.17
C ASP A 360 -5.23 13.68 -9.13
N VAL A 361 -5.64 14.83 -8.60
CA VAL A 361 -6.29 15.93 -9.33
C VAL A 361 -5.43 16.51 -10.46
N LEU A 362 -4.15 16.80 -10.20
CA LEU A 362 -3.23 17.36 -11.20
C LEU A 362 -2.76 16.29 -12.20
N PRO A 363 -2.32 15.09 -11.77
CA PRO A 363 -2.02 14.00 -12.70
C PRO A 363 -3.20 13.61 -13.58
N LYS A 364 -4.45 13.66 -13.08
CA LYS A 364 -5.64 13.45 -13.89
C LYS A 364 -5.71 14.47 -15.04
N CYS A 365 -5.47 15.75 -14.76
CA CYS A 365 -5.47 16.79 -15.79
C CYS A 365 -4.39 16.56 -16.84
N TYR A 366 -3.19 16.16 -16.41
CA TYR A 366 -2.09 15.78 -17.30
C TYR A 366 -2.49 14.59 -18.20
N ILE A 367 -3.04 13.53 -17.61
CA ILE A 367 -3.43 12.33 -18.38
C ILE A 367 -4.58 12.62 -19.33
N ASP A 368 -5.54 13.47 -18.95
CA ASP A 368 -6.62 13.90 -19.84
C ASP A 368 -6.08 14.62 -21.11
N ILE A 369 -4.92 15.28 -21.03
CA ILE A 369 -4.26 15.92 -22.19
C ILE A 369 -3.62 14.88 -23.12
N VAL A 370 -2.93 13.88 -22.57
CA VAL A 370 -2.13 12.93 -23.35
C VAL A 370 -2.87 11.62 -23.68
N SER A 371 -4.06 11.41 -23.11
CA SER A 371 -4.76 10.11 -23.08
C SER A 371 -4.94 9.43 -24.44
N ASP A 372 -5.28 10.19 -25.48
CA ASP A 372 -5.55 9.65 -26.82
C ASP A 372 -4.30 9.07 -27.50
N LYS A 373 -3.11 9.45 -27.03
CA LYS A 373 -1.81 8.98 -27.56
C LYS A 373 -1.19 7.86 -26.76
N LEU A 374 -1.70 7.57 -25.56
CA LEU A 374 -1.17 6.49 -24.71
C LEU A 374 -1.24 5.13 -25.39
N ILE A 375 -2.33 4.87 -26.13
CA ILE A 375 -2.52 3.58 -26.82
C ILE A 375 -1.48 3.33 -27.92
N ASP A 376 -0.90 4.40 -28.48
CA ASP A 376 0.03 4.34 -29.62
C ASP A 376 1.37 3.69 -29.21
N PHE A 377 1.75 3.73 -27.93
CA PHE A 377 2.99 3.13 -27.41
C PHE A 377 2.78 2.17 -26.24
N ALA A 378 1.51 1.88 -25.88
CA ALA A 378 1.18 0.97 -24.77
C ALA A 378 1.63 -0.47 -25.00
N PHE A 379 1.85 -0.89 -26.25
CA PHE A 379 2.19 -2.26 -26.63
C PHE A 379 3.55 -2.40 -27.32
N GLU A 380 4.49 -1.52 -26.95
CA GLU A 380 5.84 -1.46 -27.52
C GLU A 380 6.90 -1.61 -26.43
N GLU A 381 8.04 -2.23 -26.77
CA GLU A 381 9.22 -2.21 -25.89
C GLU A 381 9.97 -0.87 -25.96
N THR A 382 10.87 -0.64 -25.02
CA THR A 382 11.81 0.48 -25.05
C THR A 382 13.18 0.03 -24.58
N ASN A 383 14.23 0.58 -25.19
CA ASN A 383 15.61 0.43 -24.74
C ASN A 383 15.99 1.43 -23.63
N LEU A 384 15.09 2.36 -23.28
CA LEU A 384 15.35 3.41 -22.28
C LEU A 384 15.05 2.96 -20.84
N LEU A 385 14.66 1.70 -20.60
CA LEU A 385 14.23 1.22 -19.28
C LEU A 385 15.26 1.50 -18.18
N THR A 386 16.55 1.38 -18.49
CA THR A 386 17.67 1.61 -17.55
C THR A 386 18.06 3.07 -17.37
N GLU A 387 17.57 3.97 -18.23
CA GLU A 387 18.04 5.35 -18.32
C GLU A 387 17.17 6.33 -17.53
N ASN A 388 17.76 7.33 -16.87
CA ASN A 388 17.00 8.45 -16.31
C ASN A 388 16.82 9.54 -17.39
N VAL A 389 15.74 9.42 -18.17
CA VAL A 389 15.42 10.32 -19.29
C VAL A 389 14.23 11.23 -18.96
N SER A 390 14.01 12.27 -19.77
CA SER A 390 12.81 13.12 -19.72
C SER A 390 11.56 12.41 -20.24
N LEU A 391 10.37 12.96 -19.98
CA LEU A 391 9.11 12.41 -20.52
C LEU A 391 9.06 12.47 -22.05
N GLU A 392 9.55 13.54 -22.66
CA GLU A 392 9.61 13.72 -24.12
C GLU A 392 10.47 12.64 -24.79
N GLU A 393 11.60 12.27 -24.17
CA GLU A 393 12.45 11.18 -24.64
C GLU A 393 11.80 9.80 -24.50
N ILE A 394 10.95 9.59 -23.50
CA ILE A 394 10.18 8.34 -23.36
C ILE A 394 9.18 8.22 -24.52
N ASN A 395 8.45 9.30 -24.78
CA ASN A 395 7.59 9.45 -25.93
C ASN A 395 7.25 10.95 -26.14
N PRO A 396 7.38 11.52 -27.36
CA PRO A 396 7.10 12.94 -27.60
C PRO A 396 5.68 13.38 -27.22
N HIS A 397 4.70 12.46 -27.21
CA HIS A 397 3.32 12.76 -26.80
C HIS A 397 3.13 12.93 -25.29
N LEU A 398 4.16 12.65 -24.48
CA LEU A 398 4.16 12.93 -23.04
C LEU A 398 4.64 14.36 -22.75
N ALA A 399 5.25 15.06 -23.70
CA ALA A 399 5.52 16.47 -23.54
C ALA A 399 4.20 17.26 -23.60
N ILE A 400 3.97 18.12 -22.61
CA ILE A 400 2.76 18.95 -22.54
C ILE A 400 3.11 20.43 -22.37
N ASP A 401 2.17 21.28 -22.79
CA ASP A 401 2.17 22.69 -22.43
C ASP A 401 1.64 22.87 -21.00
N ILE A 402 2.44 23.49 -20.14
CA ILE A 402 2.09 23.71 -18.73
C ILE A 402 0.89 24.67 -18.59
N ASP A 403 0.71 25.61 -19.52
CA ASP A 403 -0.43 26.51 -19.52
C ASP A 403 -1.73 25.74 -19.80
N LEU A 404 -1.67 24.72 -20.67
CA LEU A 404 -2.79 23.84 -20.93
C LEU A 404 -3.14 22.99 -19.70
N LEU A 405 -2.13 22.53 -18.96
CA LEU A 405 -2.33 21.81 -17.69
C LEU A 405 -3.07 22.68 -16.66
N TYR A 406 -2.65 23.94 -16.51
CA TYR A 406 -3.27 24.88 -15.57
C TYR A 406 -4.68 25.27 -16.00
N GLN A 407 -4.95 25.38 -17.30
CA GLN A 407 -6.30 25.57 -17.83
C GLN A 407 -7.22 24.39 -17.52
N LYS A 408 -6.73 23.16 -17.70
CA LYS A 408 -7.48 21.93 -17.34
C LYS A 408 -7.79 21.87 -15.84
N LEU A 409 -6.79 22.17 -15.00
CA LEU A 409 -6.99 22.20 -13.55
C LEU A 409 -7.98 23.31 -13.14
N SER A 410 -7.87 24.50 -13.76
CA SER A 410 -8.82 25.60 -13.54
C SER A 410 -10.25 25.19 -13.85
N GLN A 411 -10.46 24.51 -14.99
CA GLN A 411 -11.76 24.02 -15.43
C GLN A 411 -12.29 22.95 -14.46
N LEU A 412 -11.44 22.03 -14.00
CA LEU A 412 -11.82 20.95 -13.09
C LEU A 412 -12.25 21.49 -11.72
N LEU A 413 -11.54 22.50 -11.20
CA LEU A 413 -11.77 23.06 -9.87
C LEU A 413 -12.74 24.25 -9.84
N GLY A 414 -13.11 24.79 -11.00
CA GLY A 414 -13.98 25.96 -11.08
C GLY A 414 -13.37 27.25 -10.53
N ARG A 415 -12.03 27.34 -10.44
CA ARG A 415 -11.29 28.54 -10.01
C ARG A 415 -10.16 28.85 -10.97
N LYS A 416 -9.72 30.12 -11.01
CA LYS A 416 -8.63 30.54 -11.88
C LYS A 416 -7.28 30.10 -11.30
N ILE A 417 -6.49 29.37 -12.10
CA ILE A 417 -5.13 28.93 -11.79
C ILE A 417 -4.21 29.47 -12.88
N THR A 418 -3.23 30.28 -12.48
CA THR A 418 -2.36 31.03 -13.41
C THR A 418 -0.88 30.80 -13.20
N ASP A 419 -0.51 30.19 -12.08
CA ASP A 419 0.88 30.05 -11.66
C ASP A 419 1.05 28.88 -10.68
N VAL A 420 2.30 28.46 -10.50
CA VAL A 420 2.70 27.37 -9.61
C VAL A 420 2.18 27.55 -8.18
N THR A 421 2.11 28.78 -7.66
CA THR A 421 1.63 29.02 -6.29
C THR A 421 0.16 28.67 -6.16
N SER A 422 -0.66 29.13 -7.12
CA SER A 422 -2.09 28.79 -7.17
C SER A 422 -2.35 27.29 -7.39
N VAL A 423 -1.45 26.59 -8.10
CA VAL A 423 -1.50 25.12 -8.25
C VAL A 423 -1.21 24.43 -6.92
N LYS A 424 -0.14 24.83 -6.22
CA LYS A 424 0.25 24.26 -4.92
C LYS A 424 -0.82 24.45 -3.86
N GLU A 425 -1.41 25.64 -3.80
CA GLU A 425 -2.57 25.91 -2.94
C GLU A 425 -3.74 25.01 -3.33
N ALA A 426 -3.99 24.83 -4.63
CA ALA A 426 -5.10 24.02 -5.08
C ALA A 426 -4.99 22.53 -4.76
N ILE A 427 -3.80 21.97 -4.93
CA ILE A 427 -3.48 20.61 -4.53
C ILE A 427 -3.60 20.48 -3.00
N LYS A 428 -3.10 21.46 -2.25
CA LYS A 428 -3.20 21.46 -0.79
C LYS A 428 -4.66 21.43 -0.35
N ASP A 429 -5.53 22.28 -0.89
CA ASP A 429 -6.95 22.30 -0.55
C ASP A 429 -7.62 20.94 -0.81
N ASP A 430 -7.38 20.33 -1.98
CA ASP A 430 -7.90 19.01 -2.32
C ASP A 430 -7.43 17.94 -1.32
N ARG A 431 -6.13 17.94 -1.00
CA ARG A 431 -5.56 17.05 0.01
C ARG A 431 -6.21 17.24 1.38
N TYR A 432 -6.51 18.46 1.81
CA TYR A 432 -7.19 18.73 3.07
C TYR A 432 -8.65 18.25 3.07
N ILE A 433 -9.37 18.38 1.95
CA ILE A 433 -10.72 17.83 1.79
C ILE A 433 -10.68 16.31 1.94
N ARG A 434 -9.76 15.64 1.23
CA ARG A 434 -9.57 14.19 1.32
C ARG A 434 -9.12 13.74 2.70
N PHE A 435 -8.20 14.46 3.34
CA PHE A 435 -7.70 14.12 4.68
C PHE A 435 -8.81 14.19 5.73
N ASN A 436 -9.65 15.22 5.68
CA ASN A 436 -10.78 15.33 6.58
C ASN A 436 -11.80 14.20 6.39
N LYS A 437 -12.12 13.86 5.14
CA LYS A 437 -12.95 12.70 4.81
C LYS A 437 -12.35 11.39 5.35
N LEU A 438 -11.04 11.18 5.12
CA LEU A 438 -10.31 10.02 5.63
C LEU A 438 -10.37 9.92 7.16
N ILE A 439 -10.25 11.05 7.85
CA ILE A 439 -10.41 11.09 9.32
C ILE A 439 -11.83 10.69 9.72
N ASP A 440 -12.85 11.25 9.07
CA ASP A 440 -14.24 10.98 9.42
C ASP A 440 -14.64 9.50 9.18
N GLU A 441 -14.15 8.90 8.09
CA GLU A 441 -14.52 7.54 7.70
C GLU A 441 -13.63 6.47 8.35
N LYS A 442 -12.31 6.70 8.42
CA LYS A 442 -11.34 5.69 8.86
C LYS A 442 -10.80 5.95 10.26
N PHE A 443 -10.50 7.20 10.60
CA PHE A 443 -9.88 7.58 11.89
C PHE A 443 -10.83 8.33 12.81
N ASN A 444 -12.08 7.90 12.86
CA ASN A 444 -13.05 8.45 13.81
C ASN A 444 -12.61 8.17 15.25
N LYS A 445 -13.27 8.83 16.20
CA LYS A 445 -13.00 8.72 17.64
C LYS A 445 -12.91 7.27 18.13
N GLY A 446 -13.81 6.40 17.70
CA GLY A 446 -13.80 4.98 18.08
C GLY A 446 -12.56 4.26 17.58
N THR A 447 -12.21 4.45 16.30
CA THR A 447 -11.00 3.85 15.72
C THR A 447 -9.73 4.37 16.38
N LEU A 448 -9.63 5.65 16.69
CA LEU A 448 -8.45 6.21 17.38
C LEU A 448 -8.25 5.59 18.76
N LEU A 449 -9.32 5.46 19.56
CA LEU A 449 -9.24 4.80 20.88
C LEU A 449 -8.82 3.33 20.77
N LEU A 450 -9.32 2.63 19.74
CA LEU A 450 -8.93 1.25 19.46
C LEU A 450 -7.44 1.16 19.06
N LEU A 451 -6.97 2.04 18.18
CA LEU A 451 -5.57 2.10 17.76
C LEU A 451 -4.63 2.35 18.95
N PHE A 452 -4.92 3.33 19.81
CA PHE A 452 -4.13 3.57 21.03
C PHE A 452 -4.07 2.35 21.95
N THR A 453 -5.17 1.60 22.05
CA THR A 453 -5.19 0.33 22.79
C THR A 453 -4.30 -0.73 22.14
N HIS A 454 -4.32 -0.85 20.81
CA HIS A 454 -3.42 -1.77 20.11
C HIS A 454 -1.94 -1.39 20.24
N PHE A 455 -1.60 -0.08 20.31
CA PHE A 455 -0.24 0.35 20.58
C PHE A 455 0.22 -0.03 22.00
N GLU A 456 -0.66 0.09 23.00
CA GLU A 456 -0.39 -0.32 24.37
C GLU A 456 -0.17 -1.84 24.47
N GLU A 457 -0.97 -2.63 23.74
CA GLU A 457 -0.93 -4.10 23.76
C GLU A 457 0.11 -4.71 22.80
N ARG A 458 0.80 -3.89 21.98
CA ARG A 458 1.70 -4.33 20.90
C ARG A 458 1.02 -5.28 19.88
N ASN A 459 -0.25 -4.99 19.58
CA ASN A 459 -1.03 -5.67 18.54
C ASN A 459 -0.69 -5.13 17.14
N ASP A 460 0.58 -5.25 16.74
CA ASP A 460 1.17 -4.63 15.55
C ASP A 460 0.48 -5.05 14.24
N ASP A 461 0.00 -6.29 14.13
CA ASP A 461 -0.72 -6.78 12.94
C ASP A 461 -2.09 -6.09 12.76
N GLU A 462 -2.75 -5.78 13.88
CA GLU A 462 -4.03 -5.07 13.88
C GLU A 462 -3.84 -3.60 13.51
N ILE A 463 -2.77 -2.98 13.98
CA ILE A 463 -2.38 -1.61 13.60
C ILE A 463 -2.14 -1.53 12.09
N ARG A 464 -1.35 -2.45 11.52
CA ARG A 464 -1.10 -2.49 10.06
C ARG A 464 -2.38 -2.67 9.26
N ARG A 465 -3.29 -3.51 9.74
CA ARG A 465 -4.58 -3.77 9.09
C ARG A 465 -5.49 -2.54 9.11
N LEU A 466 -5.54 -1.83 10.23
CA LEU A 466 -6.39 -0.64 10.41
C LEU A 466 -5.81 0.61 9.73
N VAL A 467 -4.48 0.74 9.66
CA VAL A 467 -3.82 1.92 9.08
C VAL A 467 -3.20 1.61 7.72
N THR A 468 -2.02 0.98 7.70
CA THR A 468 -1.25 0.61 6.50
C THR A 468 -0.13 -0.36 6.86
N ASP A 469 0.30 -1.19 5.91
CA ASP A 469 1.51 -2.04 6.00
C ASP A 469 2.73 -1.39 5.32
N ASN A 470 2.58 -0.17 4.81
CA ASN A 470 3.64 0.54 4.09
C ASN A 470 4.47 1.51 4.96
N ALA A 471 4.21 1.54 6.27
CA ALA A 471 4.99 2.28 7.26
C ALA A 471 5.29 1.38 8.48
N ASP A 472 6.37 1.69 9.21
CA ASP A 472 6.65 1.00 10.46
C ASP A 472 5.75 1.48 11.61
N ILE A 473 5.68 0.68 12.67
CA ILE A 473 4.75 0.93 13.80
C ILE A 473 5.02 2.27 14.49
N PRO A 474 6.28 2.71 14.73
CA PRO A 474 6.57 4.06 15.21
C PRO A 474 6.01 5.17 14.32
N THR A 475 6.29 5.12 13.00
CA THR A 475 5.75 6.11 12.04
C THR A 475 4.21 6.13 12.07
N ILE A 476 3.58 4.96 12.17
CA ILE A 476 2.11 4.86 12.28
C ILE A 476 1.61 5.47 13.61
N PHE A 477 2.35 5.31 14.71
CA PHE A 477 2.01 5.90 16.00
C PHE A 477 1.99 7.43 15.93
N GLU A 478 3.00 8.03 15.32
CA GLU A 478 3.06 9.48 15.13
C GLU A 478 1.97 10.00 14.21
N TYR A 479 1.68 9.29 13.11
CA TYR A 479 0.58 9.64 12.22
C TYR A 479 -0.77 9.66 12.97
N VAL A 480 -1.04 8.62 13.76
CA VAL A 480 -2.26 8.51 14.58
C VAL A 480 -2.30 9.61 15.64
N LEU A 481 -1.15 9.93 16.25
CA LEU A 481 -1.02 11.02 17.21
C LEU A 481 -1.28 12.39 16.57
N GLY A 482 -0.74 12.63 15.38
CA GLY A 482 -0.98 13.83 14.58
C GLY A 482 -2.45 14.03 14.24
N ILE A 483 -3.15 12.97 13.83
CA ILE A 483 -4.60 12.99 13.59
C ILE A 483 -5.35 13.30 14.90
N ALA A 484 -5.03 12.61 15.99
CA ALA A 484 -5.68 12.83 17.27
C ALA A 484 -5.50 14.29 17.72
N TRP A 485 -4.29 14.82 17.58
CA TRP A 485 -3.98 16.20 17.93
C TRP A 485 -4.67 17.21 17.01
N TYR A 486 -4.83 16.89 15.73
CA TYR A 486 -5.64 17.69 14.79
C TYR A 486 -7.08 17.83 15.26
N ILE A 487 -7.70 16.73 15.69
CA ILE A 487 -9.07 16.74 16.20
C ILE A 487 -9.17 17.53 17.53
N ILE A 488 -8.20 17.35 18.42
CA ILE A 488 -8.08 18.11 19.68
C ILE A 488 -7.95 19.62 19.40
N SER A 489 -7.27 19.97 18.31
CA SER A 489 -7.03 21.34 17.85
C SER A 489 -8.17 21.90 16.99
N ASN A 490 -9.36 21.29 17.03
CA ASN A 490 -10.52 21.67 16.21
C ASN A 490 -10.26 21.68 14.70
N ARG A 491 -9.34 20.81 14.23
CA ARG A 491 -8.91 20.72 12.83
C ARG A 491 -8.29 22.02 12.31
N GLU A 492 -7.69 22.81 13.20
CA GLU A 492 -6.94 24.02 12.86
C GLU A 492 -5.43 23.73 12.78
N GLY A 493 -4.75 24.43 11.88
CA GLY A 493 -3.31 24.29 11.65
C GLY A 493 -2.96 23.46 10.43
N ASP A 494 -1.70 23.55 10.01
CA ASP A 494 -1.19 22.87 8.82
C ASP A 494 -0.75 21.43 9.14
N VAL A 495 -1.69 20.58 9.58
CA VAL A 495 -1.41 19.21 10.05
C VAL A 495 -0.55 18.39 9.09
N LEU A 496 -0.75 18.51 7.78
CA LEU A 496 0.03 17.78 6.79
C LEU A 496 1.51 18.19 6.76
N ASP A 497 1.82 19.45 7.07
CA ASP A 497 3.20 19.92 7.29
C ASP A 497 3.70 19.61 8.71
N TYR A 498 2.82 19.71 9.71
CA TYR A 498 3.19 19.60 11.12
C TYR A 498 3.59 18.19 11.54
N MET A 499 3.02 17.15 10.93
CA MET A 499 3.35 15.76 11.24
C MET A 499 4.78 15.35 10.84
N LYS A 500 5.48 16.10 9.97
CA LYS A 500 6.83 15.76 9.45
C LYS A 500 6.95 14.32 8.93
N LEU A 501 5.86 13.81 8.38
CA LEU A 501 5.77 12.50 7.74
C LEU A 501 5.66 12.65 6.22
N SER A 502 6.32 11.75 5.52
CA SER A 502 6.02 11.47 4.12
C SER A 502 4.74 10.64 4.06
N LEU A 503 3.77 11.08 3.27
CA LEU A 503 2.48 10.41 3.07
C LEU A 503 2.39 9.88 1.63
N GLU A 504 1.71 8.75 1.45
CA GLU A 504 1.29 8.27 0.14
C GLU A 504 0.25 9.22 -0.48
N ALA A 505 -0.02 9.10 -1.78
CA ALA A 505 -1.07 9.87 -2.44
C ALA A 505 -2.46 9.75 -1.78
N ASP A 506 -2.79 8.59 -1.18
CA ASP A 506 -4.03 8.37 -0.40
C ASP A 506 -3.95 8.86 1.06
N LEU A 507 -2.92 9.64 1.39
CA LEU A 507 -2.69 10.34 2.67
C LEU A 507 -2.43 9.43 3.88
N LEU A 508 -2.11 8.16 3.65
CA LEU A 508 -1.61 7.22 4.67
C LEU A 508 -0.09 7.39 4.85
N PRO A 509 0.47 7.07 6.04
CA PRO A 509 1.88 7.25 6.30
C PRO A 509 2.75 6.32 5.46
N LYS A 510 3.93 6.83 5.05
CA LYS A 510 4.97 6.09 4.30
C LYS A 510 6.23 5.96 5.17
N THR A 511 6.83 7.09 5.54
CA THR A 511 8.06 7.16 6.37
C THR A 511 8.13 8.51 7.08
N HIS A 512 9.02 8.65 8.05
CA HIS A 512 9.47 9.96 8.53
C HIS A 512 10.19 10.76 7.45
N ALA A 513 10.02 12.09 7.45
CA ALA A 513 10.63 12.97 6.47
C ALA A 513 12.07 13.42 6.82
N GLY A 514 12.55 13.23 8.06
CA GLY A 514 13.93 13.57 8.43
C GLY A 514 14.29 13.25 9.88
N GLY A 515 15.57 12.95 10.15
CA GLY A 515 16.08 12.67 11.49
C GLY A 515 16.60 13.92 12.22
N GLY A 516 16.54 13.92 13.56
CA GLY A 516 17.13 14.98 14.41
C GLY A 516 16.24 16.19 14.69
N GLN A 517 14.97 16.12 14.32
CA GLN A 517 13.92 17.08 14.68
C GLN A 517 12.83 16.36 15.48
N ALA A 518 11.95 17.13 16.12
CA ALA A 518 10.78 16.58 16.80
C ALA A 518 9.83 15.90 15.81
N ASP A 519 9.14 14.86 16.26
CA ASP A 519 8.24 14.06 15.41
C ASP A 519 7.10 14.92 14.84
N ILE A 520 6.48 15.77 15.67
CA ILE A 520 5.40 16.68 15.24
C ILE A 520 5.69 18.09 15.76
N VAL A 521 5.53 19.11 14.91
CA VAL A 521 5.73 20.52 15.26
C VAL A 521 4.46 21.32 14.99
N TRP A 522 3.64 21.53 16.02
CA TRP A 522 2.37 22.23 15.93
C TRP A 522 2.49 23.72 16.23
N LYS A 523 2.06 24.59 15.31
CA LYS A 523 2.13 26.04 15.50
C LYS A 523 0.75 26.60 15.84
N TYR A 524 0.63 27.29 16.98
CA TYR A 524 -0.60 27.94 17.41
C TYR A 524 -0.49 29.45 17.34
N LYS A 525 -1.47 30.08 16.69
CA LYS A 525 -1.64 31.54 16.73
C LYS A 525 -2.19 31.96 18.09
N LYS A 526 -1.90 33.22 18.47
CA LYS A 526 -2.44 33.83 19.70
C LYS A 526 -3.97 33.79 19.72
N THR A 527 -4.55 33.40 20.85
CA THR A 527 -5.99 33.45 21.14
C THR A 527 -6.26 34.14 22.48
N GLN A 528 -7.53 34.23 22.88
CA GLN A 528 -7.89 34.64 24.23
C GLN A 528 -7.54 33.61 25.32
N TRP A 529 -7.25 32.36 24.92
CA TRP A 529 -7.02 31.24 25.83
C TRP A 529 -5.53 30.93 26.04
N TYR A 530 -4.69 31.24 25.05
CA TYR A 530 -3.25 30.99 25.06
C TYR A 530 -2.49 31.96 24.13
N PRO A 531 -1.21 32.27 24.43
CA PRO A 531 -0.34 33.08 23.57
C PRO A 531 -0.02 32.36 22.25
N GLU A 532 0.63 33.06 21.32
CA GLU A 532 1.25 32.42 20.15
C GLU A 532 2.43 31.56 20.63
N HIS A 533 2.47 30.29 20.20
CA HIS A 533 3.50 29.36 20.62
C HIS A 533 3.58 28.14 19.68
N THR A 534 4.67 27.39 19.80
CA THR A 534 4.86 26.09 19.16
C THR A 534 4.79 24.96 20.19
N LEU A 535 4.04 23.91 19.88
CA LEU A 535 4.07 22.65 20.61
C LEU A 535 4.84 21.61 19.80
N LEU A 536 5.96 21.13 20.34
CA LEU A 536 6.65 19.94 19.85
C LEU A 536 5.99 18.73 20.48
N ILE A 537 5.64 17.72 19.69
CA ILE A 537 5.16 16.43 20.21
C ILE A 537 6.18 15.37 19.85
N GLU A 538 6.70 14.70 20.88
CA GLU A 538 7.67 13.61 20.77
C GLU A 538 6.96 12.32 21.19
N ALA A 539 7.00 11.31 20.34
CA ALA A 539 6.22 10.10 20.45
C ALA A 539 7.12 8.88 20.60
N THR A 540 6.84 8.02 21.58
CA THR A 540 7.64 6.80 21.75
C THR A 540 6.83 5.59 22.21
N LEU A 541 7.16 4.46 21.59
CA LEU A 541 6.73 3.12 22.00
C LEU A 541 7.81 2.37 22.80
N ALA A 542 8.83 3.07 23.29
CA ALA A 542 9.91 2.48 24.07
C ALA A 542 9.40 1.84 25.38
N ASP A 543 9.96 0.68 25.71
CA ASP A 543 9.66 -0.03 26.95
C ASP A 543 10.44 0.52 28.17
N SER A 544 10.16 -0.05 29.33
CA SER A 544 10.79 0.33 30.60
C SER A 544 12.32 0.21 30.62
N GLY A 545 12.90 -0.68 29.81
CA GLY A 545 14.33 -0.96 29.80
C GLY A 545 15.14 0.09 29.06
N ASN A 546 14.56 0.70 28.02
CA ASN A 546 15.30 1.58 27.10
C ASN A 546 14.82 3.03 27.06
N GLN A 547 13.62 3.35 27.54
CA GLN A 547 13.04 4.71 27.42
C GLN A 547 13.96 5.81 27.94
N ARG A 548 14.63 5.62 29.08
CA ARG A 548 15.58 6.65 29.59
C ARG A 548 16.70 6.96 28.60
N ARG A 549 17.29 5.91 28.00
CA ARG A 549 18.41 6.05 27.05
C ARG A 549 17.94 6.66 25.74
N MET A 550 16.73 6.30 25.30
CA MET A 550 16.20 6.72 24.01
C MET A 550 15.64 8.14 24.03
N GLU A 551 15.11 8.61 25.16
CA GLU A 551 14.22 9.77 25.13
C GLU A 551 14.72 10.98 25.93
N MET A 552 15.44 10.78 27.05
CA MET A 552 15.82 11.92 27.91
C MET A 552 16.68 12.95 27.19
N GLU A 553 17.71 12.49 26.46
CA GLU A 553 18.59 13.38 25.69
C GLU A 553 17.91 13.88 24.41
N PRO A 554 17.34 13.03 23.54
CA PRO A 554 16.83 13.52 22.26
C PRO A 554 15.67 14.51 22.40
N VAL A 555 14.70 14.23 23.28
CA VAL A 555 13.56 15.12 23.53
C VAL A 555 14.02 16.48 24.06
N SER A 556 14.96 16.47 25.02
CA SER A 556 15.51 17.73 25.57
C SER A 556 16.31 18.49 24.52
N ARG A 557 17.12 17.80 23.70
CA ARG A 557 17.90 18.40 22.62
C ARG A 557 17.00 19.00 21.55
N HIS A 558 15.97 18.29 21.09
CA HIS A 558 15.06 18.79 20.07
C HIS A 558 14.35 20.08 20.51
N LEU A 559 13.82 20.12 21.75
CA LEU A 559 13.21 21.33 22.27
C LEU A 559 14.23 22.46 22.48
N GLY A 560 15.39 22.13 23.05
CA GLY A 560 16.45 23.11 23.31
C GLY A 560 16.95 23.79 22.03
N GLU A 561 17.33 22.99 21.03
CA GLU A 561 17.75 23.48 19.71
C GLU A 561 16.61 24.25 19.02
N TYR A 562 15.36 23.80 19.15
CA TYR A 562 14.23 24.51 18.56
C TYR A 562 14.08 25.92 19.14
N ILE A 563 14.13 26.07 20.47
CA ILE A 563 14.01 27.37 21.13
C ILE A 563 15.20 28.28 20.77
N LEU A 564 16.42 27.74 20.77
CA LEU A 564 17.62 28.51 20.40
C LEU A 564 17.55 29.04 18.97
N ASN A 565 17.05 28.22 18.03
CA ASN A 565 16.86 28.63 16.64
C ASN A 565 15.64 29.54 16.43
N ASN A 566 14.77 29.70 17.44
CA ASN A 566 13.54 30.50 17.38
C ASN A 566 13.36 31.36 18.65
N PRO A 567 14.30 32.27 18.99
CA PRO A 567 14.35 32.92 20.30
C PRO A 567 13.16 33.84 20.62
N ASN A 568 12.37 34.21 19.60
CA ASN A 568 11.19 35.06 19.74
C ASN A 568 9.86 34.28 19.78
N LEU A 569 9.90 32.94 19.74
CA LEU A 569 8.72 32.09 19.78
C LEU A 569 8.70 31.30 21.09
N GLU A 570 7.58 31.34 21.81
CA GLU A 570 7.38 30.40 22.91
C GLU A 570 7.27 28.99 22.36
N ALA A 571 8.00 28.03 22.92
CA ALA A 571 7.88 26.63 22.57
C ALA A 571 7.92 25.72 23.79
N TYR A 572 7.16 24.64 23.73
CA TYR A 572 7.22 23.59 24.74
C TYR A 572 7.01 22.21 24.13
N CYS A 573 7.41 21.17 24.85
CA CYS A 573 7.31 19.80 24.39
C CYS A 573 6.21 19.03 25.14
N LEU A 574 5.45 18.24 24.40
CA LEU A 574 4.58 17.18 24.89
C LEU A 574 5.23 15.85 24.56
N PHE A 575 5.59 15.08 25.58
CA PHE A 575 6.13 13.73 25.40
C PHE A 575 5.02 12.70 25.58
N VAL A 576 4.72 11.92 24.54
CA VAL A 576 3.61 10.97 24.51
C VAL A 576 4.13 9.54 24.40
N THR A 577 3.67 8.66 25.28
CA THR A 577 4.15 7.28 25.31
C THR A 577 3.09 6.28 25.78
N THR A 578 3.24 5.00 25.47
CA THR A 578 2.39 3.93 26.03
C THR A 578 2.79 3.54 27.45
N TYR A 579 4.05 3.78 27.83
CA TYR A 579 4.59 3.48 29.15
C TYR A 579 5.47 4.65 29.62
N LEU A 580 5.29 5.16 30.83
CA LEU A 580 6.06 6.30 31.33
C LEU A 580 6.92 5.95 32.54
N ASN A 581 8.25 5.97 32.37
CA ASN A 581 9.20 5.71 33.46
C ASN A 581 9.25 6.90 34.44
N THR A 582 9.17 6.64 35.74
CA THR A 582 9.21 7.70 36.78
C THR A 582 10.48 8.57 36.72
N ASN A 583 11.62 8.02 36.31
CA ASN A 583 12.84 8.82 36.16
C ASN A 583 12.80 9.74 34.94
N VAL A 584 12.06 9.37 33.89
CA VAL A 584 11.81 10.24 32.73
C VAL A 584 10.92 11.41 33.15
N ILE A 585 9.89 11.15 33.96
CA ILE A 585 9.08 12.21 34.59
C ILE A 585 9.96 13.16 35.40
N SER A 586 10.84 12.60 36.24
CA SER A 586 11.75 13.39 37.07
C SER A 586 12.72 14.22 36.25
N ASP A 587 13.30 13.68 35.18
CA ASP A 587 14.22 14.39 34.30
C ASP A 587 13.52 15.55 33.60
N PHE A 588 12.43 15.28 32.89
CA PHE A 588 11.67 16.28 32.14
C PHE A 588 11.12 17.39 33.04
N ARG A 589 10.67 17.06 34.26
CA ARG A 589 10.31 18.06 35.26
C ARG A 589 11.51 18.89 35.69
N GLY A 590 12.66 18.25 35.91
CA GLY A 590 13.92 18.91 36.27
C GLY A 590 14.42 19.89 35.21
N ARG A 591 14.19 19.58 33.92
CA ARG A 591 14.55 20.46 32.78
C ARG A 591 13.98 21.88 32.87
N ARG A 592 12.90 22.08 33.64
CA ARG A 592 12.36 23.41 33.96
C ARG A 592 13.40 24.36 34.57
N PHE A 593 14.39 23.82 35.27
CA PHE A 593 15.40 24.58 36.02
C PHE A 593 16.82 24.32 35.54
N MET A 594 16.98 23.66 34.39
CA MET A 594 18.30 23.30 33.85
C MET A 594 18.58 24.10 32.59
N GLU A 595 19.74 24.75 32.57
CA GLU A 595 20.23 25.43 31.37
C GLU A 595 20.49 24.42 30.25
N TYR A 596 20.14 24.80 29.02
CA TYR A 596 20.52 24.07 27.82
C TYR A 596 21.32 25.00 26.91
N TYR A 597 22.50 24.55 26.48
CA TYR A 597 23.42 25.30 25.64
C TYR A 597 23.39 24.78 24.20
N ASN A 598 23.58 25.69 23.24
CA ASN A 598 23.85 25.32 21.87
C ASN A 598 25.19 24.54 21.76
N SER A 599 25.42 23.90 20.62
CA SER A 599 26.63 23.07 20.41
C SER A 599 27.96 23.82 20.58
N SER A 600 27.98 25.15 20.40
CA SER A 600 29.17 26.00 20.61
C SER A 600 29.34 26.50 22.05
N GLY A 601 28.35 26.29 22.93
CA GLY A 601 28.33 26.80 24.29
C GLY A 601 28.18 28.31 24.42
N THR A 602 27.77 29.01 23.35
CA THR A 602 27.71 30.47 23.30
C THR A 602 26.34 31.04 23.62
N GLU A 603 25.28 30.28 23.33
CA GLU A 603 23.89 30.65 23.57
C GLU A 603 23.25 29.59 24.45
N TYR A 604 22.32 30.00 25.30
CA TYR A 604 21.62 29.09 26.20
C TYR A 604 20.20 29.54 26.47
N ILE A 605 19.39 28.59 26.93
CA ILE A 605 18.06 28.82 27.50
C ILE A 605 18.07 28.40 28.98
N PRO A 606 17.37 29.12 29.87
CA PRO A 606 17.44 28.89 31.31
C PRO A 606 16.66 27.66 31.80
N GLY A 607 15.78 27.13 30.95
CA GLY A 607 14.93 25.99 31.28
C GLY A 607 13.99 25.64 30.14
N MET A 608 13.41 24.45 30.24
CA MET A 608 12.53 23.88 29.23
C MET A 608 11.20 23.43 29.85
N LYS A 609 10.09 23.63 29.13
CA LYS A 609 8.79 23.06 29.49
C LYS A 609 8.59 21.75 28.71
N ILE A 610 8.71 20.63 29.41
CA ILE A 610 8.45 19.29 28.87
C ILE A 610 7.36 18.65 29.72
N ILE A 611 6.23 18.32 29.10
CA ILE A 611 5.08 17.70 29.76
C ILE A 611 4.94 16.26 29.27
N PRO A 612 5.16 15.25 30.12
CA PRO A 612 4.91 13.87 29.74
C PRO A 612 3.44 13.50 29.96
N ILE A 613 2.87 12.69 29.06
CA ILE A 613 1.57 12.01 29.21
C ILE A 613 1.66 10.58 28.68
N GLN A 614 0.82 9.67 29.19
CA GLN A 614 0.61 8.38 28.56
C GLN A 614 -0.59 8.39 27.59
N THR A 615 -0.64 7.39 26.72
CA THR A 615 -1.79 7.15 25.84
C THR A 615 -3.09 6.94 26.61
N SER A 616 -3.06 6.51 27.88
CA SER A 616 -4.23 6.45 28.76
C SER A 616 -4.87 7.82 29.01
N GLU A 617 -4.06 8.83 29.31
CA GLU A 617 -4.55 10.20 29.50
C GLU A 617 -5.05 10.76 28.17
N LEU A 618 -4.29 10.55 27.08
CA LEU A 618 -4.72 10.99 25.75
C LEU A 618 -6.06 10.38 25.33
N LYS A 619 -6.25 9.07 25.53
CA LYS A 619 -7.53 8.38 25.29
C LYS A 619 -8.65 9.02 26.09
N THR A 620 -8.41 9.38 27.36
CA THR A 620 -9.40 10.05 28.20
C THR A 620 -9.78 11.43 27.66
N LEU A 621 -8.79 12.23 27.25
CA LEU A 621 -9.02 13.55 26.64
C LEU A 621 -9.84 13.44 25.34
N ILE A 622 -9.50 12.48 24.48
CA ILE A 622 -10.25 12.18 23.25
C ILE A 622 -11.67 11.72 23.59
N GLN A 623 -11.81 10.78 24.54
CA GLN A 623 -13.10 10.24 24.96
C GLN A 623 -14.04 11.33 25.50
N CYS A 624 -13.50 12.32 26.20
CA CYS A 624 -14.28 13.42 26.77
C CYS A 624 -14.33 14.67 25.86
N ASP A 625 -13.87 14.56 24.60
CA ASP A 625 -13.84 15.65 23.62
C ASP A 625 -13.15 16.95 24.12
N VAL A 626 -12.14 16.80 24.97
CA VAL A 626 -11.39 17.92 25.54
C VAL A 626 -10.60 18.61 24.44
N LYS A 627 -10.73 19.94 24.34
CA LYS A 627 -10.09 20.73 23.28
C LYS A 627 -8.77 21.32 23.75
N TYR A 628 -7.92 21.66 22.78
CA TYR A 628 -6.57 22.15 23.06
C TYR A 628 -6.53 23.33 24.04
N LYS A 629 -7.50 24.26 23.98
CA LYS A 629 -7.60 25.38 24.92
C LYS A 629 -7.63 24.95 26.40
N ASP A 630 -8.26 23.81 26.70
CA ASP A 630 -8.43 23.31 28.06
C ASP A 630 -7.22 22.45 28.47
N ILE A 631 -6.65 21.70 27.51
CA ILE A 631 -5.40 20.97 27.67
C ILE A 631 -4.22 21.92 27.94
N TYR A 632 -4.12 23.02 27.18
CA TYR A 632 -3.09 24.04 27.38
C TYR A 632 -3.15 24.61 28.80
N ARG A 633 -4.35 24.92 29.32
CA ARG A 633 -4.54 25.38 30.70
C ARG A 633 -4.11 24.34 31.72
N LEU A 634 -4.47 23.07 31.51
CA LEU A 634 -4.05 21.97 32.37
C LEU A 634 -2.51 21.88 32.40
N PHE A 635 -1.86 21.91 31.23
CA PHE A 635 -0.40 21.85 31.12
C PHE A 635 0.30 23.08 31.70
N GLU A 636 -0.27 24.28 31.54
CA GLU A 636 0.22 25.50 32.17
C GLU A 636 0.14 25.45 33.70
N GLN A 637 -0.96 24.92 34.25
CA GLN A 637 -1.11 24.72 35.68
C GLN A 637 -0.10 23.69 36.18
N ALA A 638 -0.03 22.53 35.52
CA ALA A 638 0.90 21.47 35.88
C ALA A 638 2.35 21.94 35.84
N TYR A 639 2.75 22.71 34.82
CA TYR A 639 4.09 23.28 34.72
C TYR A 639 4.45 24.18 35.90
N LYS A 640 3.48 24.93 36.45
CA LYS A 640 3.69 25.85 37.58
C LYS A 640 3.69 25.15 38.94
N THR A 641 3.03 23.99 39.09
CA THR A 641 2.91 23.27 40.37
C THR A 641 4.22 22.60 40.83
N GLU A 642 4.59 22.86 42.08
CA GLU A 642 5.75 22.24 42.76
C GLU A 642 5.44 20.86 43.37
N GLY A 643 6.48 20.17 43.86
CA GLY A 643 6.36 18.87 44.52
C GLY A 643 7.17 17.74 43.87
N PRO A 644 7.23 16.56 44.52
CA PRO A 644 7.95 15.39 44.02
C PRO A 644 7.40 14.90 42.67
N ALA A 645 8.28 14.51 41.74
CA ALA A 645 7.91 14.22 40.34
C ALA A 645 6.79 13.18 40.19
N ALA A 646 6.88 12.05 40.90
CA ALA A 646 5.87 11.00 40.82
C ALA A 646 4.49 11.49 41.28
N LYS A 647 4.42 12.11 42.46
CA LYS A 647 3.16 12.66 43.00
C LYS A 647 2.63 13.80 42.14
N TRP A 648 3.52 14.65 41.62
CA TRP A 648 3.13 15.73 40.71
C TRP A 648 2.42 15.19 39.46
N TYR A 649 2.94 14.13 38.85
CA TYR A 649 2.34 13.53 37.66
C TYR A 649 0.94 12.98 37.98
N GLU A 650 0.83 12.20 39.05
CA GLU A 650 -0.46 11.64 39.49
C GLU A 650 -1.49 12.74 39.78
N ASP A 651 -1.11 13.80 40.49
CA ASP A 651 -2.06 14.83 40.90
C ASP A 651 -2.40 15.81 39.75
N ASN A 652 -1.42 16.22 38.95
CA ASN A 652 -1.54 17.36 38.04
C ASN A 652 -1.69 16.97 36.56
N ILE A 653 -1.36 15.73 36.19
CA ILE A 653 -1.49 15.24 34.81
C ILE A 653 -2.54 14.13 34.75
N ALA A 654 -2.28 12.98 35.37
CA ALA A 654 -3.17 11.82 35.31
C ALA A 654 -4.50 12.09 36.03
N GLY A 655 -4.43 12.51 37.29
CA GLY A 655 -5.59 12.87 38.11
C GLY A 655 -6.40 14.02 37.52
N ALA A 656 -5.75 15.08 37.06
CA ALA A 656 -6.40 16.21 36.40
C ALA A 656 -7.15 15.79 35.11
N THR A 657 -6.57 14.87 34.34
CA THR A 657 -7.22 14.31 33.14
C THR A 657 -8.42 13.45 33.52
N ASN A 658 -8.32 12.62 34.56
CA ASN A 658 -9.41 11.78 35.05
C ASN A 658 -10.64 12.57 35.54
N LEU A 659 -10.47 13.84 35.95
CA LEU A 659 -11.60 14.70 36.31
C LEU A 659 -12.54 14.97 35.13
N TYR A 660 -12.05 14.97 33.88
CA TYR A 660 -12.92 15.07 32.70
C TYR A 660 -13.78 13.82 32.52
N TYR A 661 -13.22 12.64 32.81
CA TYR A 661 -13.94 11.38 32.75
C TYR A 661 -15.01 11.27 33.85
N ALA A 662 -14.72 11.75 35.06
CA ALA A 662 -15.72 11.81 36.12
C ALA A 662 -16.88 12.72 35.74
N LYS A 663 -16.59 13.93 35.23
CA LYS A 663 -17.61 14.90 34.82
C LYS A 663 -18.47 14.42 33.65
N SER A 664 -17.93 13.65 32.71
CA SER A 664 -18.68 13.14 31.56
C SER A 664 -19.62 11.98 31.89
N LYS A 665 -19.48 11.35 33.07
CA LYS A 665 -20.43 10.34 33.57
C LYS A 665 -21.62 10.93 34.33
N ASP A 666 -21.45 12.14 34.84
CA ASP A 666 -22.50 12.87 35.60
C ASP A 666 -23.35 13.78 34.69
N SER A 667 -23.01 13.88 33.41
CA SER A 667 -23.72 14.61 32.34
C SER A 667 -24.38 13.65 31.36
#